data_AF-A0A6V8H7W0-F1
#
_entry.id   AF-A0A6V8H7W0-F1
#
_cell.length_a   1.000
_cell.length_b   1.000
_cell.length_c   1.000
_cell.angle_alpha   90.00
_cell.angle_beta   90.00
_cell.angle_gamma   90.00
#
_symmetry.space_group_name_H-M   'P 1'
#
loop_
_entity.id
_entity.type
_entity.pdbx_description
1 polymer ?
#
loop_
_entity_poly.entity_id
_entity_poly.type
_entity_poly.pdbx_seq_one_letter_code
_entity_poly.pdbx_strand_id
1 'polypeptide(L)'
;MRYSTLVAGALALVSSTRVLAQTASTTLPTAASTSTSEAASQLDTLSQYAYNVSTDSVDSSTTNKRSGCSLSNLKIRREWSTFSTTQKKAYINAVLCLQKKPSRTPSNLVPGAKTRYDDFVATHINQTLNIHYTGTFLAWHRYFTWEFEQTLINECGYTGTLPYWNWPASASSLETYPVFDGSDTSMSGNGAPRGLNDTDSDIVLTLPGYPDVYLPLGTGGGCVTSGPFVNYTVNLGPAALALPGGTSAAAANPLDYNPRCFKRDLTTALIQRYANFTSVVSLILNNDAIADFQLAMQGVPGSGSIGVHGGGHYSMGGDPGRDVFVSPGDPAFWLHHGMIDRVWWIWQNLDLAERQNAISGTGTFLNLPPSANTTLDTLYVYPIKSLQPTKLKEATVTRHGILYDRCFMLLKVESANENDAHDSGIETEKNDASKPTLRNMHVPHFPQMSLFLTDLVLPDDGEQHEKKIIVTYQKPPISENKPRRTLEVPLEPDLDGLEKTPVMMHQSPMVGYVIGKKYNDWFSECFGFPVVLAYTGLNRRRVLGSMNPNIARKSGDKGGWLSTLTGYVPLLGAGATQEQDEEILTFADCASYLVVNEESVKDVGSRFQSGQGKVEVTRFRPNVVIGGAESAWEEDFWSELSLATEDNSQDVQLILTSNCVRCRSLDVDFETGDFHKTEDGIVYKKLNKYRRVDRGAKYKPVFGRYGFMKDEVVARVRVGNAVTVSKRAEKRTVFDWPGL
;
A
#
# COMPACT_ATOMS: atom_id res chain seq x y z
N MET A 1 -25.54 -66.19 33.90
CA MET A 1 -24.66 -65.24 34.63
C MET A 1 -24.72 -63.93 33.84
N ARG A 2 -25.46 -62.85 34.17
CA ARG A 2 -25.51 -62.01 35.40
C ARG A 2 -24.10 -61.73 35.92
N TYR A 3 -23.54 -60.51 35.96
CA TYR A 3 -24.02 -59.20 36.44
C TYR A 3 -23.26 -58.02 35.76
N SER A 4 -23.93 -56.90 35.43
CA SER A 4 -23.80 -55.52 35.98
C SER A 4 -22.50 -54.76 35.64
N THR A 5 -22.50 -53.47 35.26
CA THR A 5 -23.07 -52.32 36.01
C THR A 5 -23.42 -51.12 35.09
N LEU A 6 -24.55 -50.47 35.37
CA LEU A 6 -24.96 -49.16 34.87
C LEU A 6 -24.21 -48.01 35.56
N VAL A 7 -23.94 -46.92 34.83
CA VAL A 7 -23.89 -45.56 35.39
C VAL A 7 -24.70 -44.64 34.48
N ALA A 8 -25.78 -44.07 35.03
CA ALA A 8 -26.65 -43.12 34.38
C ALA A 8 -26.02 -41.72 34.40
N GLY A 9 -25.88 -41.10 33.22
CA GLY A 9 -25.53 -39.69 33.09
C GLY A 9 -26.79 -38.83 33.24
N ALA A 10 -26.88 -38.09 34.34
CA ALA A 10 -27.80 -36.97 34.50
C ALA A 10 -27.13 -35.71 33.94
N LEU A 11 -27.65 -35.18 32.83
CA LEU A 11 -27.37 -33.80 32.41
C LEU A 11 -28.04 -32.85 33.41
N ALA A 12 -27.26 -32.28 34.31
CA ALA A 12 -27.67 -31.07 35.02
C ALA A 12 -27.28 -29.86 34.16
N LEU A 13 -28.30 -29.13 33.69
CA LEU A 13 -28.18 -27.77 33.17
C LEU A 13 -27.62 -26.87 34.28
N VAL A 14 -26.32 -26.62 34.26
CA VAL A 14 -25.74 -25.50 35.01
C VAL A 14 -26.02 -24.26 34.17
N SER A 15 -27.05 -23.51 34.58
CA SER A 15 -27.23 -22.13 34.18
C SER A 15 -26.03 -21.35 34.71
N SER A 16 -25.04 -21.13 33.85
CA SER A 16 -23.92 -20.24 34.14
C SER A 16 -24.48 -18.81 34.13
N THR A 17 -24.84 -18.32 35.31
CA THR A 17 -24.97 -16.90 35.57
C THR A 17 -23.72 -16.21 35.02
N ARG A 18 -23.92 -15.24 34.13
CA ARG A 18 -22.87 -14.31 33.72
C ARG A 18 -22.37 -13.60 34.97
N VAL A 19 -21.30 -14.12 35.56
CA VAL A 19 -20.36 -13.25 36.25
C VAL A 19 -19.75 -12.44 35.12
N LEU A 20 -20.20 -11.20 34.97
CA LEU A 20 -19.39 -10.16 34.35
C LEU A 20 -18.04 -10.25 35.05
N ALA A 21 -17.05 -10.85 34.40
CA ALA A 21 -15.68 -10.65 34.79
C ALA A 21 -15.47 -9.15 34.65
N GLN A 22 -15.51 -8.44 35.78
CA GLN A 22 -14.86 -7.16 35.90
C GLN A 22 -13.45 -7.40 35.37
N THR A 23 -13.17 -6.85 34.19
CA THR A 23 -11.78 -6.65 33.76
C THR A 23 -11.16 -5.85 34.89
N ALA A 24 -10.30 -6.51 35.68
CA ALA A 24 -9.44 -5.79 36.59
C ALA A 24 -8.74 -4.74 35.73
N SER A 25 -8.93 -3.47 36.07
CA SER A 25 -8.20 -2.37 35.46
C SER A 25 -6.74 -2.57 35.87
N THR A 26 -6.01 -3.37 35.11
CA THR A 26 -4.55 -3.46 35.21
C THR A 26 -4.03 -2.12 34.72
N THR A 27 -3.63 -1.26 35.66
CA THR A 27 -2.92 -0.03 35.35
C THR A 27 -1.64 -0.39 34.62
N LEU A 28 -1.55 0.02 33.35
CA LEU A 28 -0.35 -0.20 32.55
C LEU A 28 0.83 0.60 33.13
N PRO A 29 2.06 0.06 33.08
CA PRO A 29 3.22 0.84 33.44
C PRO A 29 3.37 2.00 32.45
N THR A 30 3.55 3.21 32.96
CA THR A 30 3.74 4.43 32.15
C THR A 30 5.19 4.88 32.07
N ALA A 31 6.09 4.24 32.82
CA ALA A 31 7.53 4.50 32.80
C ALA A 31 8.31 3.19 32.89
N ALA A 32 9.39 3.08 32.11
CA ALA A 32 10.26 1.92 32.13
C ALA A 32 11.08 1.86 33.43
N SER A 33 11.07 0.72 34.11
CA SER A 33 11.92 0.51 35.29
C SER A 33 13.38 0.28 34.88
N THR A 34 14.30 0.80 35.71
CA THR A 34 15.73 0.49 35.61
C THR A 34 16.09 -0.82 36.32
N SER A 35 15.17 -1.41 37.09
CA SER A 35 15.34 -2.73 37.70
C SER A 35 15.00 -3.82 36.70
N THR A 36 15.91 -4.78 36.50
CA THR A 36 15.71 -5.87 35.52
C THR A 36 14.51 -6.76 35.87
N SER A 37 14.28 -7.05 37.15
CA SER A 37 13.16 -7.89 37.59
C SER A 37 11.81 -7.20 37.42
N GLU A 38 11.75 -5.90 37.72
CA GLU A 38 10.55 -5.10 37.49
C GLU A 38 10.27 -4.91 36.01
N ALA A 39 11.31 -4.61 35.20
CA ALA A 39 11.16 -4.51 33.76
C ALA A 39 10.69 -5.83 33.12
N ALA A 40 11.12 -6.98 33.64
CA ALA A 40 10.58 -8.28 33.23
C ALA A 40 9.06 -8.38 33.50
N SER A 41 8.63 -8.01 34.70
CA SER A 41 7.20 -7.96 35.06
C SER A 41 6.41 -6.94 34.24
N GLN A 42 7.02 -5.80 33.89
CA GLN A 42 6.40 -4.80 33.02
C GLN A 42 6.20 -5.35 31.61
N LEU A 43 7.23 -6.01 31.04
CA LEU A 43 7.13 -6.62 29.71
C LEU A 43 6.03 -7.69 29.65
N ASP A 44 5.89 -8.51 30.70
CA ASP A 44 4.82 -9.50 30.79
C ASP A 44 3.43 -8.84 30.86
N THR A 45 3.29 -7.77 31.64
CA THR A 45 2.05 -6.99 31.76
C THR A 45 1.65 -6.36 30.42
N LEU A 46 2.60 -5.71 29.74
CA LEU A 46 2.40 -5.11 28.42
C LEU A 46 2.05 -6.17 27.36
N SER A 47 2.71 -7.33 27.41
CA SER A 47 2.42 -8.46 26.52
C SER A 47 1.02 -9.02 26.75
N GLN A 48 0.60 -9.18 28.00
CA GLN A 48 -0.73 -9.67 28.34
C GLN A 48 -1.82 -8.69 27.93
N TYR A 49 -1.58 -7.38 28.12
CA TYR A 49 -2.49 -6.35 27.63
C TYR A 49 -2.64 -6.40 26.11
N ALA A 50 -1.53 -6.43 25.38
CA ALA A 50 -1.55 -6.53 23.93
C ALA A 50 -2.26 -7.80 23.43
N TYR A 51 -2.06 -8.93 24.14
CA TYR A 51 -2.76 -10.18 23.85
C TYR A 51 -4.28 -10.01 23.99
N ASN A 52 -4.74 -9.45 25.12
CA ASN A 52 -6.16 -9.22 25.38
C ASN A 52 -6.77 -8.29 24.32
N VAL A 53 -6.13 -7.16 24.03
CA VAL A 53 -6.58 -6.20 23.00
C VAL A 53 -6.73 -6.91 21.64
N SER A 54 -5.73 -7.70 21.25
CA SER A 54 -5.77 -8.47 20.00
C SER A 54 -6.89 -9.52 20.00
N THR A 55 -7.05 -10.31 21.06
CA THR A 55 -8.12 -11.33 21.10
C THR A 55 -9.51 -10.74 21.17
N ASP A 56 -9.71 -9.65 21.91
CA ASP A 56 -11.00 -8.97 22.06
C ASP A 56 -11.42 -8.31 20.74
N SER A 57 -10.46 -7.74 19.99
CA SER A 57 -10.68 -7.19 18.65
C SER A 57 -11.12 -8.27 17.65
N VAL A 58 -10.57 -9.48 17.77
CA VAL A 58 -10.95 -10.63 16.93
C VAL A 58 -12.30 -11.20 17.36
N ASP A 59 -12.59 -11.28 18.66
CA ASP A 59 -13.87 -11.78 19.19
C ASP A 59 -15.06 -10.87 18.82
N SER A 60 -14.89 -9.56 18.97
CA SER A 60 -15.91 -8.56 18.62
C SER A 60 -16.26 -8.55 17.11
N SER A 61 -15.38 -9.09 16.25
CA SER A 61 -15.61 -9.24 14.82
C SER A 61 -16.43 -10.49 14.41
N THR A 62 -16.77 -11.38 15.36
CA THR A 62 -17.38 -12.70 15.08
C THR A 62 -18.86 -12.69 14.69
N THR A 63 -19.50 -11.52 14.60
CA THR A 63 -20.84 -11.43 13.99
C THR A 63 -20.72 -11.32 12.46
N ASN A 64 -20.69 -12.49 11.79
CA ASN A 64 -21.08 -12.72 10.37
C ASN A 64 -20.04 -12.86 9.23
N LYS A 65 -18.79 -13.35 9.41
CA LYS A 65 -17.96 -13.72 8.23
C LYS A 65 -17.24 -15.07 8.37
N ARG A 66 -17.61 -16.05 7.53
CA ARG A 66 -17.08 -17.42 7.51
C ARG A 66 -15.66 -17.58 6.89
N SER A 67 -14.93 -16.51 6.58
CA SER A 67 -13.63 -16.61 5.85
C SER A 67 -12.55 -15.56 6.20
N GLY A 68 -12.59 -14.95 7.39
CA GLY A 68 -11.56 -13.99 7.87
C GLY A 68 -10.70 -14.52 9.02
N CYS A 69 -9.86 -13.66 9.62
CA CYS A 69 -9.21 -13.95 10.91
C CYS A 69 -10.29 -14.10 11.99
N SER A 70 -10.23 -15.19 12.77
CA SER A 70 -11.15 -15.51 13.84
C SER A 70 -10.39 -16.17 14.99
N LEU A 71 -10.96 -16.17 16.19
CA LEU A 71 -10.33 -16.85 17.34
C LEU A 71 -10.06 -18.34 17.05
N SER A 72 -10.88 -18.97 16.19
CA SER A 72 -10.73 -20.38 15.80
C SER A 72 -9.58 -20.66 14.83
N ASN A 73 -9.08 -19.67 14.09
CA ASN A 73 -7.97 -19.83 13.16
C ASN A 73 -6.74 -18.97 13.51
N LEU A 74 -6.80 -18.24 14.63
CA LEU A 74 -5.71 -17.44 15.16
C LEU A 74 -4.50 -18.32 15.47
N LYS A 75 -3.37 -18.00 14.84
CA LYS A 75 -2.08 -18.66 15.09
C LYS A 75 -1.31 -17.90 16.18
N ILE A 76 -0.76 -18.63 17.15
CA ILE A 76 0.03 -18.05 18.24
C ILE A 76 1.51 -18.32 18.01
N ARG A 77 2.30 -17.26 17.79
CA ARG A 77 3.77 -17.31 17.82
C ARG A 77 4.22 -17.38 19.28
N ARG A 78 5.17 -18.27 19.60
CA ARG A 78 5.62 -18.52 20.98
C ARG A 78 7.13 -18.43 21.10
N GLU A 79 7.59 -18.18 22.32
CA GLU A 79 9.01 -18.12 22.64
C GLU A 79 9.64 -19.51 22.47
N TRP A 80 10.84 -19.59 21.89
CA TRP A 80 11.50 -20.84 21.53
C TRP A 80 11.66 -21.83 22.70
N SER A 81 12.08 -21.37 23.87
CA SER A 81 12.26 -22.23 25.05
C SER A 81 10.96 -22.94 25.45
N THR A 82 9.79 -22.33 25.21
CA THR A 82 8.47 -22.95 25.49
C THR A 82 8.07 -24.07 24.52
N PHE A 83 8.76 -24.24 23.40
CA PHE A 83 8.49 -25.33 22.45
C PHE A 83 8.95 -26.67 23.04
N SER A 84 8.16 -27.73 22.87
CA SER A 84 8.62 -29.08 23.16
C SER A 84 9.75 -29.49 22.20
N THR A 85 10.55 -30.49 22.59
CA THR A 85 11.61 -31.05 21.73
C THR A 85 11.10 -31.41 20.34
N THR A 86 9.92 -32.03 20.24
CA THR A 86 9.28 -32.38 18.96
C THR A 86 8.92 -31.15 18.14
N GLN A 87 8.38 -30.10 18.77
CA GLN A 87 8.05 -28.86 18.08
C GLN A 87 9.31 -28.13 17.59
N LYS A 88 10.38 -28.09 18.40
CA LYS A 88 11.68 -27.54 18.01
C LYS A 88 12.24 -28.28 16.79
N LYS A 89 12.29 -29.61 16.84
CA LYS A 89 12.76 -30.45 15.72
C LYS A 89 11.91 -30.30 14.46
N ALA A 90 10.59 -30.16 14.57
CA ALA A 90 9.72 -29.93 13.43
C ALA A 90 10.05 -28.61 12.70
N TYR A 91 10.31 -27.54 13.44
CA TYR A 91 10.75 -26.26 12.87
C TYR A 91 12.12 -26.39 12.20
N ILE A 92 13.11 -26.93 12.92
CA ILE A 92 14.48 -27.15 12.42
C ILE A 92 14.46 -27.96 11.11
N ASN A 93 13.71 -29.06 11.08
CA ASN A 93 13.61 -29.91 9.89
C ASN A 93 13.00 -29.17 8.70
N ALA A 94 12.03 -28.28 8.92
CA ALA A 94 11.45 -27.47 7.85
C ALA A 94 12.46 -26.45 7.29
N VAL A 95 13.27 -25.83 8.15
CA VAL A 95 14.36 -24.92 7.71
C VAL A 95 15.42 -25.70 6.91
N LEU A 96 15.87 -26.84 7.42
CA LEU A 96 16.81 -27.74 6.72
C LEU A 96 16.25 -28.23 5.38
N CYS A 97 14.92 -28.39 5.27
CA CYS A 97 14.26 -28.71 4.01
C CYS A 97 14.37 -27.58 3.00
N LEU A 98 14.20 -26.31 3.39
CA LEU A 98 14.42 -25.16 2.50
C LEU A 98 15.88 -25.01 2.08
N GLN A 99 16.82 -25.37 2.94
CA GLN A 99 18.25 -25.43 2.64
C GLN A 99 18.64 -26.60 1.72
N LYS A 100 17.70 -27.47 1.34
CA LYS A 100 17.92 -28.58 0.39
C LYS A 100 17.14 -28.42 -0.91
N LYS A 101 15.97 -27.79 -0.87
CA LYS A 101 15.16 -27.53 -2.08
C LYS A 101 15.89 -26.56 -3.00
N PRO A 102 15.80 -26.73 -4.33
CA PRO A 102 16.48 -25.85 -5.28
C PRO A 102 15.91 -24.43 -5.22
N SER A 103 16.78 -23.43 -5.42
CA SER A 103 16.40 -22.03 -5.58
C SER A 103 15.41 -21.83 -6.74
N ARG A 104 14.56 -20.80 -6.62
CA ARG A 104 13.66 -20.35 -7.70
C ARG A 104 14.15 -19.09 -8.39
N THR A 105 15.03 -18.32 -7.75
CA THR A 105 15.58 -17.11 -8.33
C THR A 105 16.38 -17.48 -9.58
N PRO A 106 16.13 -16.85 -10.74
CA PRO A 106 16.88 -17.14 -11.96
C PRO A 106 18.39 -17.00 -11.74
N SER A 107 19.16 -17.99 -12.19
CA SER A 107 20.61 -18.06 -11.96
C SER A 107 21.40 -16.93 -12.65
N ASN A 108 20.82 -16.29 -13.65
CA ASN A 108 21.38 -15.09 -14.29
C ASN A 108 21.21 -13.82 -13.44
N LEU A 109 20.27 -13.81 -12.49
CA LEU A 109 20.07 -12.71 -11.56
C LEU A 109 20.87 -12.92 -10.27
N VAL A 110 20.88 -14.16 -9.76
CA VAL A 110 21.59 -14.52 -8.52
C VAL A 110 22.34 -15.84 -8.73
N PRO A 111 23.56 -15.82 -9.29
CA PRO A 111 24.33 -17.03 -9.60
C PRO A 111 24.66 -17.89 -8.36
N GLY A 112 24.78 -17.25 -7.20
CA GLY A 112 25.11 -17.89 -5.94
C GLY A 112 23.96 -18.63 -5.27
N ALA A 113 22.70 -18.34 -5.62
CA ALA A 113 21.55 -18.99 -4.98
C ALA A 113 21.44 -20.45 -5.43
N LYS A 114 21.57 -21.39 -4.49
CA LYS A 114 21.44 -22.84 -4.74
C LYS A 114 20.18 -23.43 -4.15
N THR A 115 19.67 -22.81 -3.09
CA THR A 115 18.57 -23.35 -2.30
C THR A 115 17.39 -22.39 -2.18
N ARG A 116 16.20 -22.89 -1.82
CA ARG A 116 15.05 -22.04 -1.49
C ARG A 116 15.36 -21.09 -0.34
N TYR A 117 16.20 -21.51 0.60
CA TYR A 117 16.69 -20.64 1.67
C TYR A 117 17.51 -19.47 1.12
N ASP A 118 18.36 -19.72 0.12
CA ASP A 118 19.16 -18.66 -0.53
C ASP A 118 18.29 -17.63 -1.25
N ASP A 119 17.08 -17.97 -1.73
CA ASP A 119 16.17 -16.99 -2.35
C ASP A 119 15.75 -15.88 -1.37
N PHE A 120 15.58 -16.23 -0.08
CA PHE A 120 15.29 -15.27 0.98
C PHE A 120 16.53 -14.42 1.29
N VAL A 121 17.70 -15.05 1.42
CA VAL A 121 18.97 -14.35 1.66
C VAL A 121 19.25 -13.37 0.52
N ALA A 122 19.08 -13.79 -0.74
CA ALA A 122 19.28 -12.95 -1.92
C ALA A 122 18.32 -11.76 -1.97
N THR A 123 17.04 -11.97 -1.66
CA THR A 123 16.04 -10.90 -1.58
C THR A 123 16.43 -9.83 -0.57
N HIS A 124 16.90 -10.27 0.61
CA HIS A 124 17.34 -9.37 1.66
C HIS A 124 18.60 -8.59 1.25
N ILE A 125 19.61 -9.25 0.69
CA ILE A 125 20.81 -8.58 0.13
C ILE A 125 20.39 -7.51 -0.87
N ASN A 126 19.53 -7.85 -1.81
CA ASN A 126 19.13 -6.96 -2.91
C ASN A 126 18.33 -5.74 -2.46
N GLN A 127 17.59 -5.84 -1.35
CA GLN A 127 16.70 -4.77 -0.86
C GLN A 127 17.21 -4.07 0.41
N THR A 128 18.37 -4.46 0.96
CA THR A 128 18.85 -3.99 2.27
C THR A 128 18.82 -2.46 2.44
N LEU A 129 19.18 -1.70 1.39
CA LEU A 129 19.19 -0.23 1.40
C LEU A 129 17.79 0.42 1.31
N ASN A 130 16.74 -0.37 1.15
CA ASN A 130 15.35 0.10 1.05
C ASN A 130 14.46 -0.46 2.19
N ILE A 131 15.03 -1.24 3.12
CA ILE A 131 14.29 -1.96 4.15
C ILE A 131 14.88 -1.78 5.56
N HIS A 132 15.98 -1.04 5.71
CA HIS A 132 16.58 -0.68 7.00
C HIS A 132 16.73 0.84 7.09
N TYR A 133 16.43 1.41 8.24
CA TYR A 133 16.32 2.86 8.46
C TYR A 133 15.37 3.54 7.46
N THR A 134 14.29 2.83 7.10
CA THR A 134 13.23 3.25 6.19
C THR A 134 11.88 3.21 6.89
N GLY A 135 10.85 3.82 6.30
CA GLY A 135 9.47 3.66 6.80
C GLY A 135 8.86 2.28 6.56
N THR A 136 9.52 1.45 5.75
CA THR A 136 9.11 0.07 5.45
C THR A 136 9.73 -0.96 6.39
N PHE A 137 10.73 -0.60 7.21
CA PHE A 137 11.53 -1.55 7.99
C PHE A 137 10.69 -2.58 8.75
N LEU A 138 9.77 -2.11 9.60
CA LEU A 138 8.97 -2.98 10.47
C LEU A 138 7.99 -3.85 9.66
N ALA A 139 7.25 -3.25 8.72
CA ALA A 139 6.25 -3.94 7.91
C ALA A 139 6.86 -4.95 6.93
N TRP A 140 7.98 -4.59 6.28
CA TRP A 140 8.69 -5.46 5.36
C TRP A 140 9.20 -6.70 6.09
N HIS A 141 9.80 -6.55 7.28
CA HIS A 141 10.29 -7.69 8.07
C HIS A 141 9.15 -8.56 8.65
N ARG A 142 8.02 -7.96 9.05
CA ARG A 142 6.79 -8.71 9.39
C ARG A 142 6.33 -9.58 8.23
N TYR A 143 6.27 -9.02 7.02
CA TYR A 143 5.87 -9.78 5.82
C TYR A 143 6.92 -10.82 5.42
N PHE A 144 8.21 -10.48 5.47
CA PHE A 144 9.32 -11.38 5.14
C PHE A 144 9.34 -12.62 6.04
N THR A 145 9.14 -12.45 7.35
CA THR A 145 9.03 -13.56 8.29
C THR A 145 7.74 -14.36 8.13
N TRP A 146 6.63 -13.71 7.77
CA TRP A 146 5.37 -14.39 7.45
C TRP A 146 5.47 -15.24 6.18
N GLU A 147 6.10 -14.74 5.11
CA GLU A 147 6.34 -15.48 3.87
C GLU A 147 7.31 -16.66 4.09
N PHE A 148 8.33 -16.47 4.93
CA PHE A 148 9.20 -17.58 5.34
C PHE A 148 8.40 -18.67 6.08
N GLU A 149 7.56 -18.28 7.04
CA GLU A 149 6.63 -19.19 7.73
C GLU A 149 5.69 -19.91 6.76
N GLN A 150 5.08 -19.19 5.80
CA GLN A 150 4.22 -19.82 4.78
C GLN A 150 5.00 -20.78 3.90
N THR A 151 6.26 -20.47 3.58
CA THR A 151 7.12 -21.33 2.77
C THR A 151 7.50 -22.61 3.51
N LEU A 152 7.80 -22.52 4.82
CA LEU A 152 8.00 -23.70 5.67
C LEU A 152 6.76 -24.60 5.68
N ILE A 153 5.57 -24.01 5.78
CA ILE A 153 4.29 -24.73 5.79
C ILE A 153 4.03 -25.39 4.43
N ASN A 154 4.05 -24.59 3.37
CA ASN A 154 3.57 -25.00 2.05
C ASN A 154 4.56 -25.89 1.29
N GLU A 155 5.87 -25.71 1.52
CA GLU A 155 6.89 -26.45 0.77
C GLU A 155 7.53 -27.58 1.59
N CYS A 156 7.57 -27.44 2.92
CA CYS A 156 8.26 -28.35 3.82
C CYS A 156 7.35 -29.01 4.87
N GLY A 157 6.03 -28.82 4.79
CA GLY A 157 5.05 -29.51 5.62
C GLY A 157 5.09 -29.10 7.09
N TYR A 158 5.64 -27.92 7.41
CA TYR A 158 5.60 -27.40 8.78
C TYR A 158 4.16 -27.10 9.19
N THR A 159 3.77 -27.47 10.41
CA THR A 159 2.41 -27.25 10.92
C THR A 159 2.36 -26.33 12.14
N GLY A 160 3.53 -25.93 12.64
CA GLY A 160 3.65 -25.00 13.75
C GLY A 160 3.58 -23.54 13.32
N THR A 161 4.04 -22.66 14.20
CA THR A 161 4.14 -21.22 13.98
C THR A 161 5.59 -20.77 14.09
N LEU A 162 5.91 -19.64 13.48
CA LEU A 162 7.24 -19.04 13.61
C LEU A 162 7.57 -18.80 15.10
N PRO A 163 8.67 -19.36 15.62
CA PRO A 163 9.13 -19.08 16.99
C PRO A 163 9.80 -17.71 17.08
N TYR A 164 9.87 -17.15 18.28
CA TYR A 164 10.68 -15.95 18.56
C TYR A 164 11.73 -16.20 19.65
N TRP A 165 12.82 -15.44 19.60
CA TRP A 165 13.88 -15.44 20.60
C TRP A 165 13.72 -14.26 21.57
N ASN A 166 13.41 -14.55 22.83
CA ASN A 166 13.30 -13.53 23.86
C ASN A 166 14.70 -13.10 24.36
N TRP A 167 15.33 -12.15 23.66
CA TRP A 167 16.68 -11.63 23.98
C TRP A 167 16.94 -11.40 25.46
N PRO A 168 16.09 -10.68 26.21
CA PRO A 168 16.40 -10.36 27.60
C PRO A 168 16.49 -11.60 28.51
N ALA A 169 15.82 -12.70 28.16
CA ALA A 169 15.93 -13.97 28.87
C ALA A 169 17.26 -14.70 28.60
N SER A 170 18.01 -14.29 27.56
CA SER A 170 19.35 -14.80 27.23
C SER A 170 20.49 -13.91 27.75
N ALA A 171 20.18 -12.84 28.48
CA ALA A 171 21.17 -11.88 28.97
C ALA A 171 22.13 -12.45 30.04
N SER A 172 21.78 -13.56 30.70
CA SER A 172 22.65 -14.24 31.65
C SER A 172 23.75 -15.06 30.96
N SER A 173 23.40 -15.82 29.92
CA SER A 173 24.34 -16.49 29.03
C SER A 173 23.64 -16.86 27.72
N LEU A 174 24.18 -16.35 26.62
CA LEU A 174 23.72 -16.68 25.28
C LEU A 174 24.10 -18.11 24.92
N GLU A 175 25.28 -18.56 25.33
CA GLU A 175 25.83 -19.90 25.06
C GLU A 175 25.02 -21.03 25.69
N THR A 176 24.30 -20.79 26.79
CA THR A 176 23.42 -21.79 27.41
C THR A 176 21.95 -21.60 27.04
N TYR A 177 21.61 -20.55 26.29
CA TYR A 177 20.22 -20.25 25.96
C TYR A 177 19.71 -21.22 24.87
N PRO A 178 18.47 -21.75 24.94
CA PRO A 178 18.01 -22.83 24.05
C PRO A 178 18.07 -22.56 22.54
N VAL A 179 18.19 -21.30 22.13
CA VAL A 179 18.39 -20.94 20.71
C VAL A 179 19.82 -21.25 20.25
N PHE A 180 20.81 -21.13 21.14
CA PHE A 180 22.24 -21.16 20.82
C PHE A 180 23.06 -22.18 21.63
N ASP A 181 22.40 -23.06 22.39
CA ASP A 181 23.06 -24.05 23.26
C ASP A 181 23.83 -25.16 22.52
N GLY A 182 23.78 -25.18 21.18
CA GLY A 182 24.47 -26.17 20.34
C GLY A 182 23.86 -27.57 20.39
N SER A 183 22.74 -27.76 21.08
CA SER A 183 22.00 -29.02 21.11
C SER A 183 21.38 -29.34 19.74
N ASP A 184 20.84 -30.55 19.60
CA ASP A 184 20.04 -30.95 18.44
C ASP A 184 18.69 -30.23 18.33
N THR A 185 18.38 -29.34 19.29
CA THR A 185 17.21 -28.46 19.30
C THR A 185 17.57 -26.97 19.35
N SER A 186 18.78 -26.61 18.95
CA SER A 186 19.20 -25.22 18.78
C SER A 186 19.14 -24.78 17.32
N MET A 187 19.32 -23.48 17.07
CA MET A 187 19.73 -22.96 15.76
C MET A 187 21.24 -23.10 15.57
N SER A 188 21.79 -24.26 15.98
CA SER A 188 23.21 -24.49 16.18
C SER A 188 23.85 -23.62 17.27
N GLY A 189 25.08 -23.97 17.66
CA GLY A 189 25.77 -23.36 18.79
C GLY A 189 26.71 -22.22 18.42
N ASN A 190 27.74 -22.05 19.25
CA ASN A 190 28.85 -21.13 19.01
C ASN A 190 29.81 -21.64 17.92
N GLY A 191 30.57 -20.70 17.36
CA GLY A 191 31.70 -21.02 16.49
C GLY A 191 32.88 -21.61 17.24
N ALA A 192 33.78 -22.25 16.51
CA ALA A 192 35.08 -22.65 17.04
C ALA A 192 35.79 -21.43 17.63
N PRO A 193 36.44 -21.55 18.80
CA PRO A 193 37.11 -20.42 19.43
C PRO A 193 38.24 -19.90 18.53
N ARG A 194 38.43 -18.59 18.53
CA ARG A 194 39.62 -17.93 17.96
C ARG A 194 40.90 -18.49 18.58
N GLY A 195 42.00 -18.41 17.83
CA GLY A 195 43.30 -18.91 18.29
C GLY A 195 43.85 -18.07 19.44
N LEU A 196 44.58 -18.70 20.37
CA LEU A 196 45.15 -18.05 21.57
C LEU A 196 46.16 -16.91 21.28
N ASN A 197 46.55 -16.72 20.02
CA ASN A 197 47.50 -15.68 19.57
C ASN A 197 46.81 -14.52 18.81
N ASP A 198 45.47 -14.46 18.79
CA ASP A 198 44.77 -13.33 18.17
C ASP A 198 44.99 -12.06 18.98
N THR A 199 45.62 -11.06 18.36
CA THR A 199 45.67 -9.67 18.84
C THR A 199 44.38 -8.92 18.53
N ASP A 200 43.28 -9.66 18.37
CA ASP A 200 42.02 -9.15 17.84
C ASP A 200 41.41 -8.12 18.80
N SER A 201 41.16 -6.93 18.26
CA SER A 201 40.44 -5.86 18.93
C SER A 201 38.95 -5.93 18.60
N ASP A 202 38.16 -5.12 19.29
CA ASP A 202 36.71 -4.97 19.12
C ASP A 202 36.26 -4.86 17.65
N ILE A 203 35.01 -5.25 17.41
CA ILE A 203 34.31 -4.89 16.19
C ILE A 203 34.04 -3.39 16.23
N VAL A 204 34.39 -2.70 15.14
CA VAL A 204 34.16 -1.27 14.98
C VAL A 204 33.07 -1.09 13.94
N LEU A 205 31.94 -0.50 14.35
CA LEU A 205 30.86 -0.13 13.44
C LEU A 205 30.98 1.34 13.09
N THR A 206 31.18 1.61 11.81
CA THR A 206 31.33 2.96 11.27
C THR A 206 30.12 3.33 10.42
N LEU A 207 29.56 4.51 10.71
CA LEU A 207 28.55 5.15 9.89
C LEU A 207 29.05 6.57 9.54
N PRO A 208 29.19 6.93 8.25
CA PRO A 208 29.73 8.22 7.86
C PRO A 208 29.03 9.39 8.56
N GLY A 209 29.81 10.30 9.17
CA GLY A 209 29.30 11.47 9.88
C GLY A 209 29.01 11.25 11.37
N TYR A 210 29.21 10.05 11.91
CA TYR A 210 28.98 9.72 13.32
C TYR A 210 30.21 9.07 13.97
N PRO A 211 30.35 9.15 15.31
CA PRO A 211 31.38 8.43 16.04
C PRO A 211 31.25 6.91 15.91
N ASP A 212 32.38 6.21 15.85
CA ASP A 212 32.41 4.74 15.80
C ASP A 212 31.81 4.10 17.05
N VAL A 213 31.17 2.94 16.86
CA VAL A 213 30.67 2.10 17.96
C VAL A 213 31.54 0.86 18.09
N TYR A 214 32.12 0.68 19.28
CA TYR A 214 32.99 -0.44 19.62
C TYR A 214 32.19 -1.54 20.31
N LEU A 215 32.26 -2.76 19.76
CA LEU A 215 31.57 -3.94 20.27
C LEU A 215 32.60 -5.01 20.66
N PRO A 216 32.53 -5.55 21.89
CA PRO A 216 33.43 -6.61 22.32
C PRO A 216 33.25 -7.86 21.46
N LEU A 217 34.31 -8.67 21.40
CA LEU A 217 34.25 -9.98 20.77
C LEU A 217 33.61 -11.01 21.70
N GLY A 218 33.05 -12.06 21.08
CA GLY A 218 32.43 -13.18 21.78
C GLY A 218 33.42 -14.28 22.14
N THR A 219 32.89 -15.45 22.45
CA THR A 219 33.66 -16.63 22.86
C THR A 219 33.96 -17.61 21.72
N GLY A 220 33.57 -17.29 20.48
CA GLY A 220 33.70 -18.14 19.28
C GLY A 220 34.61 -17.51 18.22
N GLY A 221 34.10 -17.37 16.99
CA GLY A 221 34.75 -16.70 15.85
C GLY A 221 34.89 -17.54 14.58
N GLY A 222 34.99 -18.86 14.73
CA GLY A 222 35.11 -19.81 13.62
C GLY A 222 33.77 -20.41 13.17
N CYS A 223 33.84 -21.48 12.37
CA CYS A 223 32.67 -22.25 11.96
C CYS A 223 31.93 -22.79 13.20
N VAL A 224 30.61 -22.81 13.15
CA VAL A 224 29.76 -23.47 14.16
C VAL A 224 30.25 -24.89 14.41
N THR A 225 30.30 -25.30 15.68
CA THR A 225 30.87 -26.60 16.08
C THR A 225 29.84 -27.71 16.30
N SER A 226 28.57 -27.36 16.52
CA SER A 226 27.52 -28.32 16.88
C SER A 226 26.12 -27.87 16.49
N GLY A 227 25.16 -28.78 16.63
CA GLY A 227 23.75 -28.58 16.35
C GLY A 227 23.34 -28.81 14.89
N PRO A 228 22.05 -28.60 14.55
CA PRO A 228 21.47 -29.07 13.29
C PRO A 228 22.04 -28.41 12.03
N PHE A 229 22.61 -27.22 12.16
CA PHE A 229 23.13 -26.41 11.05
C PHE A 229 24.66 -26.43 10.97
N VAL A 230 25.33 -27.38 11.64
CA VAL A 230 26.81 -27.50 11.60
C VAL A 230 27.35 -27.72 10.17
N ASN A 231 26.59 -28.40 9.32
CA ASN A 231 26.93 -28.66 7.91
C ASN A 231 26.22 -27.71 6.93
N TYR A 232 25.51 -26.69 7.43
CA TYR A 232 24.90 -25.69 6.58
C TYR A 232 25.99 -24.83 5.93
N THR A 233 25.83 -24.59 4.63
CA THR A 233 26.74 -23.78 3.82
C THR A 233 26.09 -22.44 3.51
N VAL A 234 26.75 -21.35 3.87
CA VAL A 234 26.36 -19.99 3.47
C VAL A 234 26.88 -19.78 2.05
N ASN A 235 25.98 -19.56 1.08
CA ASN A 235 26.32 -19.51 -0.35
C ASN A 235 26.53 -18.08 -0.90
N LEU A 236 25.98 -17.07 -0.23
CA LEU A 236 25.95 -15.67 -0.69
C LEU A 236 26.79 -14.76 0.23
N GLY A 237 27.09 -13.55 -0.25
CA GLY A 237 27.92 -12.57 0.46
C GLY A 237 29.41 -12.94 0.51
N PRO A 238 30.20 -12.28 1.39
CA PRO A 238 29.81 -11.15 2.22
C PRO A 238 29.53 -9.89 1.39
N ALA A 239 28.66 -9.01 1.86
CA ALA A 239 28.38 -7.72 1.24
C ALA A 239 28.98 -6.57 2.04
N ALA A 240 28.87 -6.64 3.37
CA ALA A 240 29.43 -5.64 4.30
C ALA A 240 29.68 -6.28 5.67
N LEU A 241 30.49 -7.35 5.71
CA LEU A 241 30.75 -8.12 6.91
C LEU A 241 31.77 -7.39 7.80
N ALA A 242 31.36 -6.97 9.00
CA ALA A 242 32.27 -6.37 9.97
C ALA A 242 33.21 -7.43 10.61
N LEU A 243 34.52 -7.15 10.60
CA LEU A 243 35.57 -8.04 11.12
C LEU A 243 36.20 -7.48 12.41
N PRO A 244 36.76 -8.35 13.27
CA PRO A 244 37.66 -7.91 14.35
C PRO A 244 38.75 -6.99 13.81
N GLY A 245 39.11 -5.95 14.57
CA GLY A 245 40.07 -4.95 14.09
C GLY A 245 39.46 -3.77 13.32
N GLY A 246 38.13 -3.74 13.13
CA GLY A 246 37.44 -2.62 12.49
C GLY A 246 37.51 -2.57 10.97
N THR A 247 37.97 -3.65 10.33
CA THR A 247 37.90 -3.79 8.87
C THR A 247 36.57 -4.42 8.45
N SER A 248 36.21 -4.32 7.17
CA SER A 248 35.04 -4.98 6.60
C SER A 248 35.42 -5.82 5.38
N ALA A 249 34.75 -6.96 5.22
CA ALA A 249 34.84 -7.78 4.03
C ALA A 249 33.62 -7.57 3.13
N ALA A 250 33.86 -7.34 1.84
CA ALA A 250 32.82 -7.20 0.83
C ALA A 250 33.28 -7.92 -0.45
N ALA A 251 32.45 -8.80 -0.98
CA ALA A 251 32.63 -9.37 -2.31
C ALA A 251 32.32 -8.31 -3.37
N ALA A 252 32.94 -8.41 -4.55
CA ALA A 252 32.66 -7.51 -5.68
C ALA A 252 31.18 -7.56 -6.09
N ASN A 253 30.58 -8.76 -6.06
CA ASN A 253 29.14 -8.95 -6.15
C ASN A 253 28.71 -9.97 -5.07
N PRO A 254 27.97 -9.55 -4.03
CA PRO A 254 27.54 -10.45 -2.97
C PRO A 254 26.49 -11.49 -3.41
N LEU A 255 25.98 -11.40 -4.65
CA LEU A 255 25.04 -12.38 -5.23
C LEU A 255 25.74 -13.53 -5.96
N ASP A 256 27.07 -13.49 -6.11
CA ASP A 256 27.86 -14.57 -6.69
C ASP A 256 28.00 -15.77 -5.74
N TYR A 257 28.36 -16.93 -6.30
CA TYR A 257 28.51 -18.16 -5.52
C TYR A 257 29.79 -18.13 -4.68
N ASN A 258 29.63 -18.05 -3.36
CA ASN A 258 30.72 -18.02 -2.39
C ASN A 258 30.44 -18.97 -1.20
N PRO A 259 30.45 -20.29 -1.42
CA PRO A 259 30.11 -21.29 -0.41
C PRO A 259 31.16 -21.32 0.71
N ARG A 260 30.72 -21.17 1.95
CA ARG A 260 31.56 -21.23 3.14
C ARG A 260 30.79 -21.74 4.36
N CYS A 261 31.53 -22.13 5.39
CA CYS A 261 30.90 -22.56 6.63
C CYS A 261 30.16 -21.40 7.30
N PHE A 262 29.05 -21.72 7.96
CA PHE A 262 28.35 -20.82 8.86
C PHE A 262 29.18 -20.57 10.14
N LYS A 263 29.45 -19.31 10.49
CA LYS A 263 30.26 -18.92 11.65
C LYS A 263 29.46 -18.14 12.67
N ARG A 264 29.79 -18.32 13.96
CA ARG A 264 29.27 -17.51 15.07
C ARG A 264 30.35 -17.10 16.05
N ASP A 265 30.09 -16.02 16.76
CA ASP A 265 30.91 -15.51 17.85
C ASP A 265 29.98 -14.97 18.94
N LEU A 266 29.35 -15.89 19.68
CA LEU A 266 28.31 -15.55 20.65
C LEU A 266 28.84 -14.57 21.69
N THR A 267 28.15 -13.42 21.83
CA THR A 267 28.62 -12.29 22.62
C THR A 267 27.54 -11.83 23.61
N THR A 268 27.44 -12.48 24.76
CA THR A 268 26.43 -12.19 25.81
C THR A 268 26.43 -10.72 26.25
N ALA A 269 27.59 -10.06 26.28
CA ALA A 269 27.72 -8.65 26.66
C ALA A 269 26.88 -7.70 25.77
N LEU A 270 26.65 -8.05 24.50
CA LEU A 270 25.83 -7.24 23.59
C LEU A 270 24.34 -7.32 23.91
N ILE A 271 23.85 -8.49 24.32
CA ILE A 271 22.48 -8.62 24.84
C ILE A 271 22.32 -7.84 26.14
N GLN A 272 23.28 -7.96 27.06
CA GLN A 272 23.27 -7.21 28.32
C GLN A 272 23.25 -5.69 28.09
N ARG A 273 23.94 -5.20 27.06
CA ARG A 273 24.05 -3.76 26.77
C ARG A 273 22.84 -3.20 26.02
N TYR A 274 22.32 -3.92 25.03
CA TYR A 274 21.36 -3.34 24.07
C TYR A 274 19.99 -4.01 24.06
N ALA A 275 19.84 -5.25 24.56
CA ALA A 275 18.63 -6.05 24.41
C ALA A 275 18.19 -6.75 25.71
N ASN A 276 18.52 -6.17 26.86
CA ASN A 276 18.06 -6.65 28.17
C ASN A 276 16.61 -6.18 28.46
N PHE A 277 16.03 -6.59 29.60
CA PHE A 277 14.64 -6.26 29.93
C PHE A 277 14.39 -4.75 30.02
N THR A 278 15.31 -3.98 30.60
CA THR A 278 15.14 -2.53 30.75
C THR A 278 15.24 -1.83 29.39
N SER A 279 16.10 -2.31 28.48
CA SER A 279 16.18 -1.81 27.10
C SER A 279 14.90 -2.05 26.32
N VAL A 280 14.32 -3.27 26.40
CA VAL A 280 13.08 -3.62 25.68
C VAL A 280 11.88 -2.82 26.21
N VAL A 281 11.74 -2.71 27.53
CA VAL A 281 10.63 -1.92 28.10
C VAL A 281 10.80 -0.42 27.83
N SER A 282 12.03 0.11 27.89
CA SER A 282 12.29 1.51 27.53
C SER A 282 11.95 1.78 26.07
N LEU A 283 12.27 0.86 25.16
CA LEU A 283 11.88 0.95 23.76
C LEU A 283 10.35 1.05 23.60
N ILE A 284 9.58 0.24 24.34
CA ILE A 284 8.12 0.21 24.25
C ILE A 284 7.47 1.45 24.90
N LEU A 285 7.93 1.87 26.07
CA LEU A 285 7.24 2.89 26.88
C LEU A 285 7.72 4.32 26.63
N ASN A 286 8.96 4.53 26.15
CA ASN A 286 9.53 5.87 26.01
C ASN A 286 9.51 6.41 24.57
N ASN A 287 8.84 5.73 23.64
CA ASN A 287 8.76 6.14 22.24
C ASN A 287 7.30 6.19 21.81
N ASP A 288 6.70 7.38 21.78
CA ASP A 288 5.27 7.51 21.45
C ASP A 288 5.00 7.53 19.95
N ALA A 289 5.92 8.07 19.15
CA ALA A 289 5.84 8.11 17.71
C ALA A 289 6.58 6.94 17.07
N ILE A 290 6.05 6.43 15.95
CA ILE A 290 6.68 5.35 15.17
C ILE A 290 8.10 5.72 14.70
N ALA A 291 8.35 7.01 14.43
CA ALA A 291 9.65 7.52 14.01
C ALA A 291 10.73 7.24 15.06
N ASP A 292 10.42 7.58 16.32
CA ASP A 292 11.34 7.38 17.45
C ASP A 292 11.45 5.90 17.80
N PHE A 293 10.31 5.19 17.81
CA PHE A 293 10.29 3.76 18.12
C PHE A 293 11.16 2.94 17.17
N GLN A 294 10.99 3.10 15.85
CA GLN A 294 11.76 2.32 14.88
C GLN A 294 13.24 2.74 14.85
N LEU A 295 13.54 4.02 15.09
CA LEU A 295 14.92 4.51 15.10
C LEU A 295 15.66 4.05 16.37
N ALA A 296 15.00 4.09 17.54
CA ALA A 296 15.53 3.55 18.79
C ALA A 296 15.70 2.03 18.72
N MET A 297 14.79 1.32 18.06
CA MET A 297 14.90 -0.12 17.83
C MET A 297 16.13 -0.50 17.00
N GLN A 298 16.43 0.27 15.95
CA GLN A 298 17.55 0.05 15.02
C GLN A 298 18.88 0.64 15.53
N GLY A 299 18.81 1.57 16.48
CA GLY A 299 19.94 2.35 16.99
C GLY A 299 19.97 3.75 16.40
N VAL A 300 19.80 4.78 17.24
CA VAL A 300 19.85 6.17 16.78
C VAL A 300 21.30 6.50 16.35
N PRO A 301 21.55 6.89 15.08
CA PRO A 301 22.89 7.27 14.63
C PRO A 301 23.54 8.33 15.54
N GLY A 302 24.79 8.08 15.94
CA GLY A 302 25.54 8.97 16.83
C GLY A 302 25.25 8.82 18.33
N SER A 303 24.26 8.03 18.74
CA SER A 303 23.96 7.78 20.17
C SER A 303 24.93 6.82 20.86
N GLY A 304 25.74 6.08 20.09
CA GLY A 304 26.52 4.96 20.60
C GLY A 304 25.70 3.70 20.89
N SER A 305 24.39 3.71 20.60
CA SER A 305 23.50 2.55 20.69
C SER A 305 23.19 1.96 19.32
N ILE A 306 23.15 0.63 19.25
CA ILE A 306 22.70 -0.12 18.06
C ILE A 306 21.29 -0.71 18.22
N GLY A 307 20.59 -0.31 19.29
CA GLY A 307 19.23 -0.75 19.59
C GLY A 307 19.09 -2.26 19.83
N VAL A 308 17.86 -2.71 20.09
CA VAL A 308 17.58 -4.15 20.30
C VAL A 308 17.75 -4.95 19.02
N HIS A 309 17.54 -4.33 17.85
CA HIS A 309 17.75 -4.96 16.54
C HIS A 309 19.24 -5.24 16.29
N GLY A 310 20.09 -4.22 16.37
CA GLY A 310 21.53 -4.41 16.23
C GLY A 310 22.10 -5.29 17.35
N GLY A 311 21.66 -5.10 18.59
CA GLY A 311 22.07 -5.93 19.73
C GLY A 311 21.84 -7.42 19.49
N GLY A 312 20.65 -7.79 18.98
CA GLY A 312 20.34 -9.17 18.65
C GLY A 312 21.21 -9.74 17.53
N HIS A 313 21.37 -9.02 16.40
CA HIS A 313 22.23 -9.48 15.29
C HIS A 313 23.70 -9.60 15.69
N TYR A 314 24.31 -8.53 16.19
CA TYR A 314 25.74 -8.50 16.47
C TYR A 314 26.14 -9.43 17.64
N SER A 315 25.21 -9.77 18.54
CA SER A 315 25.46 -10.79 19.58
C SER A 315 25.64 -12.21 19.03
N MET A 316 25.12 -12.51 17.84
CA MET A 316 25.38 -13.80 17.17
C MET A 316 26.82 -13.86 16.67
N GLY A 317 27.37 -12.70 16.29
CA GLY A 317 28.72 -12.54 15.77
C GLY A 317 28.96 -13.33 14.48
N GLY A 318 30.23 -13.54 14.14
CA GLY A 318 30.60 -14.40 13.01
C GLY A 318 30.09 -13.92 11.64
N ASP A 319 29.76 -14.88 10.77
CA ASP A 319 29.41 -14.70 9.35
C ASP A 319 28.23 -15.64 9.01
N PRO A 320 27.05 -15.08 8.68
CA PRO A 320 26.81 -13.68 8.31
C PRO A 320 26.22 -12.80 9.43
N GLY A 321 26.30 -13.19 10.71
CA GLY A 321 25.66 -12.43 11.81
C GLY A 321 26.11 -10.98 11.98
N ARG A 322 27.29 -10.61 11.47
CA ARG A 322 27.81 -9.22 11.43
C ARG A 322 27.65 -8.52 10.08
N ASP A 323 26.94 -9.12 9.14
CA ASP A 323 26.70 -8.57 7.81
C ASP A 323 25.22 -8.17 7.69
N VAL A 324 24.97 -6.86 7.66
CA VAL A 324 23.60 -6.31 7.61
C VAL A 324 22.82 -6.86 6.42
N PHE A 325 23.48 -7.13 5.28
CA PHE A 325 22.82 -7.58 4.06
C PHE A 325 22.54 -9.07 4.08
N VAL A 326 23.46 -9.85 4.64
CA VAL A 326 23.49 -11.31 4.53
C VAL A 326 22.96 -11.99 5.80
N SER A 327 22.56 -11.21 6.82
CA SER A 327 22.12 -11.72 8.13
C SER A 327 21.03 -12.81 8.11
N PRO A 328 20.09 -12.90 7.13
CA PRO A 328 19.17 -14.06 7.05
C PRO A 328 19.87 -15.39 6.78
N GLY A 329 21.15 -15.37 6.37
CA GLY A 329 21.98 -16.57 6.30
C GLY A 329 22.24 -17.21 7.66
N ASP A 330 22.12 -16.48 8.78
CA ASP A 330 22.06 -17.09 10.12
C ASP A 330 20.63 -17.60 10.39
N PRO A 331 20.42 -18.92 10.66
CA PRO A 331 19.08 -19.44 10.96
C PRO A 331 18.38 -18.80 12.17
N ALA A 332 19.10 -18.14 13.08
CA ALA A 332 18.53 -17.41 14.20
C ALA A 332 17.91 -16.06 13.79
N PHE A 333 18.15 -15.57 12.56
CA PHE A 333 17.53 -14.35 12.02
C PHE A 333 16.00 -14.37 12.17
N TRP A 334 15.38 -15.51 11.84
CA TRP A 334 13.92 -15.65 11.85
C TRP A 334 13.34 -15.55 13.26
N LEU A 335 14.04 -16.09 14.26
CA LEU A 335 13.66 -16.01 15.66
C LEU A 335 13.89 -14.60 16.23
N HIS A 336 14.99 -13.96 15.82
CA HIS A 336 15.27 -12.56 16.16
C HIS A 336 14.18 -11.63 15.62
N HIS A 337 13.85 -11.73 14.33
CA HIS A 337 12.80 -10.89 13.73
C HIS A 337 11.39 -11.26 14.19
N GLY A 338 11.15 -12.50 14.65
CA GLY A 338 9.93 -12.84 15.38
C GLY A 338 9.77 -12.05 16.70
N MET A 339 10.89 -11.72 17.38
CA MET A 339 10.87 -10.90 18.58
C MET A 339 10.80 -9.40 18.26
N ILE A 340 11.44 -8.94 17.16
CA ILE A 340 11.24 -7.57 16.63
C ILE A 340 9.74 -7.32 16.36
N ASP A 341 9.11 -8.24 15.65
CA ASP A 341 7.69 -8.19 15.33
C ASP A 341 6.81 -8.22 16.58
N ARG A 342 7.14 -9.06 17.57
CA ARG A 342 6.46 -9.08 18.88
C ARG A 342 6.57 -7.74 19.60
N VAL A 343 7.75 -7.14 19.67
CA VAL A 343 7.96 -5.86 20.37
C VAL A 343 7.19 -4.73 19.69
N TRP A 344 7.19 -4.69 18.34
CA TRP A 344 6.36 -3.75 17.58
C TRP A 344 4.87 -4.00 17.80
N TRP A 345 4.41 -5.26 17.76
CA TRP A 345 3.02 -5.61 18.05
C TRP A 345 2.59 -5.18 19.46
N ILE A 346 3.41 -5.38 20.49
CA ILE A 346 3.11 -4.89 21.85
C ILE A 346 2.93 -3.37 21.81
N TRP A 347 3.89 -2.64 21.24
CA TRP A 347 3.87 -1.18 21.14
C TRP A 347 2.62 -0.65 20.41
N GLN A 348 2.23 -1.28 19.30
CA GLN A 348 1.01 -0.94 18.56
C GLN A 348 -0.24 -1.10 19.43
N ASN A 349 -0.34 -2.20 20.19
CA ASN A 349 -1.52 -2.50 20.98
C ASN A 349 -1.69 -1.59 22.21
N LEU A 350 -0.68 -0.84 22.63
CA LEU A 350 -0.82 0.14 23.71
C LEU A 350 -1.71 1.32 23.32
N ASP A 351 -1.78 1.63 22.02
CA ASP A 351 -2.67 2.66 21.49
C ASP A 351 -2.97 2.37 20.01
N LEU A 352 -3.87 1.41 19.74
CA LEU A 352 -4.19 1.00 18.38
C LEU A 352 -4.73 2.14 17.51
N ALA A 353 -5.39 3.14 18.09
CA ALA A 353 -5.99 4.23 17.34
C ALA A 353 -4.89 5.05 16.62
N GLU A 354 -3.84 5.40 17.33
CA GLU A 354 -2.74 6.21 16.80
C GLU A 354 -1.62 5.36 16.18
N ARG A 355 -1.39 4.13 16.69
CA ARG A 355 -0.17 3.36 16.40
C ARG A 355 -0.36 2.23 15.38
N GLN A 356 -1.58 1.76 15.14
CA GLN A 356 -1.82 0.61 14.25
C GLN A 356 -1.30 0.87 12.82
N ASN A 357 -1.54 2.07 12.30
CA ASN A 357 -1.18 2.46 10.94
C ASN A 357 -0.06 3.52 10.91
N ALA A 358 0.60 3.78 12.04
CA ALA A 358 1.67 4.76 12.10
C ALA A 358 2.86 4.30 11.24
N ILE A 359 3.29 5.17 10.32
CA ILE A 359 4.47 4.99 9.47
C ILE A 359 5.26 6.30 9.46
N SER A 360 6.59 6.23 9.50
CA SER A 360 7.48 7.39 9.35
C SER A 360 8.77 6.99 8.67
N GLY A 361 9.42 7.91 7.95
CA GLY A 361 10.64 7.65 7.20
C GLY A 361 10.40 7.26 5.74
N THR A 362 11.47 7.27 4.96
CA THR A 362 11.43 7.21 3.49
C THR A 362 11.75 5.80 2.97
N GLY A 363 11.74 5.59 1.66
CA GLY A 363 12.10 4.32 1.03
C GLY A 363 13.60 4.05 0.84
N THR A 364 14.49 4.85 1.43
CA THR A 364 15.96 4.71 1.31
C THR A 364 16.63 4.78 2.67
N PHE A 365 17.70 4.02 2.85
CA PHE A 365 18.44 3.90 4.10
C PHE A 365 18.87 5.27 4.62
N LEU A 366 18.38 5.66 5.81
CA LEU A 366 18.63 6.98 6.41
C LEU A 366 18.25 8.16 5.50
N ASN A 367 17.36 7.94 4.53
CA ASN A 367 17.04 8.89 3.48
C ASN A 367 18.24 9.28 2.60
N LEU A 368 19.14 8.32 2.32
CA LEU A 368 20.33 8.50 1.50
C LEU A 368 20.36 7.52 0.30
N PRO A 369 20.25 8.02 -0.94
CA PRO A 369 19.87 9.40 -1.31
C PRO A 369 18.41 9.69 -0.92
N PRO A 370 18.00 10.97 -0.77
CA PRO A 370 16.64 11.29 -0.36
C PRO A 370 15.54 10.62 -1.22
N SER A 371 14.51 10.06 -0.57
CA SER A 371 13.33 9.44 -1.21
C SER A 371 12.02 9.76 -0.47
N ALA A 372 10.87 9.25 -0.93
CA ALA A 372 9.53 9.60 -0.40
C ALA A 372 8.96 8.60 0.64
N ASN A 373 7.91 8.99 1.39
CA ASN A 373 7.09 8.15 2.33
C ASN A 373 5.89 7.46 1.60
N THR A 374 5.13 6.53 2.23
CA THR A 374 3.84 5.97 1.69
C THR A 374 2.66 6.90 1.90
N THR A 375 1.93 7.26 0.84
CA THR A 375 1.13 8.50 0.86
C THR A 375 -0.03 8.51 -0.14
N LEU A 376 -0.86 9.56 -0.12
CA LEU A 376 -1.58 10.04 -1.30
C LEU A 376 -0.53 10.30 -2.38
N ASP A 377 -0.34 9.39 -3.31
CA ASP A 377 0.86 9.39 -4.16
C ASP A 377 0.78 10.37 -5.32
N THR A 378 -0.42 10.62 -5.86
CA THR A 378 -0.63 11.68 -6.86
C THR A 378 -2.09 12.15 -6.89
N LEU A 379 -2.27 13.47 -6.98
CA LEU A 379 -3.53 14.12 -7.30
C LEU A 379 -3.51 14.66 -8.73
N TYR A 380 -4.63 14.51 -9.44
CA TYR A 380 -4.82 15.05 -10.78
C TYR A 380 -6.15 15.79 -10.91
N VAL A 381 -6.13 16.87 -11.68
CA VAL A 381 -7.32 17.54 -12.21
C VAL A 381 -7.23 17.61 -13.73
N TYR A 382 -8.39 17.65 -14.38
CA TYR A 382 -8.55 17.78 -15.83
C TYR A 382 -9.39 19.03 -16.12
N PRO A 383 -8.83 20.25 -15.99
CA PRO A 383 -9.61 21.48 -16.05
C PRO A 383 -10.47 21.59 -17.33
N ILE A 384 -9.92 21.13 -18.45
CA ILE A 384 -10.64 20.91 -19.70
C ILE A 384 -10.84 19.40 -19.89
N LYS A 385 -12.10 18.95 -19.94
CA LYS A 385 -12.46 17.54 -20.13
C LYS A 385 -11.76 16.99 -21.38
N SER A 386 -11.32 15.74 -21.29
CA SER A 386 -10.65 14.99 -22.35
C SER A 386 -9.22 15.42 -22.70
N LEU A 387 -8.72 16.58 -22.27
CA LEU A 387 -7.28 16.90 -22.38
C LEU A 387 -6.43 16.15 -21.33
N GLN A 388 -5.10 16.28 -21.40
CA GLN A 388 -4.19 15.73 -20.39
C GLN A 388 -4.31 16.46 -19.05
N PRO A 389 -4.03 15.79 -17.91
CA PRO A 389 -4.23 16.39 -16.59
C PRO A 389 -3.16 17.40 -16.20
N THR A 390 -3.49 18.22 -15.21
CA THR A 390 -2.52 18.90 -14.34
C THR A 390 -2.26 18.02 -13.12
N LYS A 391 -0.99 17.75 -12.82
CA LYS A 391 -0.57 17.08 -11.58
C LYS A 391 -0.54 18.10 -10.43
N LEU A 392 -1.19 17.78 -9.32
CA LEU A 392 -1.26 18.66 -8.15
C LEU A 392 -0.43 18.13 -6.98
N LYS A 393 0.12 19.06 -6.19
CA LYS A 393 0.74 18.75 -4.89
C LYS A 393 -0.28 18.74 -3.75
N GLU A 394 -1.33 19.55 -3.88
CA GLU A 394 -2.46 19.64 -2.96
C GLU A 394 -3.70 20.01 -3.75
N ALA A 395 -4.87 19.73 -3.20
CA ALA A 395 -6.12 20.10 -3.80
C ALA A 395 -7.22 20.30 -2.75
N THR A 396 -8.11 21.24 -3.03
CA THR A 396 -9.37 21.37 -2.29
C THR A 396 -10.37 20.34 -2.82
N VAL A 397 -10.77 19.40 -1.97
CA VAL A 397 -11.79 18.40 -2.24
C VAL A 397 -13.13 18.86 -1.71
N THR A 398 -14.19 18.59 -2.47
CA THR A 398 -15.57 18.94 -2.13
C THR A 398 -16.50 17.74 -2.38
N ARG A 399 -17.77 17.84 -1.98
CA ARG A 399 -18.76 16.82 -2.34
C ARG A 399 -18.85 16.53 -3.85
N HIS A 400 -18.59 17.54 -4.68
CA HIS A 400 -18.75 17.45 -6.13
C HIS A 400 -17.45 17.19 -6.90
N GLY A 401 -16.38 16.82 -6.20
CA GLY A 401 -15.08 16.51 -6.79
C GLY A 401 -13.98 17.47 -6.32
N ILE A 402 -12.81 17.33 -6.94
CA ILE A 402 -11.70 18.26 -6.74
C ILE A 402 -12.05 19.59 -7.39
N LEU A 403 -11.79 20.71 -6.70
CA LEU A 403 -11.99 22.04 -7.24
C LEU A 403 -11.26 22.21 -8.58
N TYR A 404 -11.93 22.83 -9.56
CA TYR A 404 -11.42 23.06 -10.92
C TYR A 404 -11.26 21.83 -11.81
N ASP A 405 -11.74 20.65 -11.39
CA ASP A 405 -11.79 19.49 -12.27
C ASP A 405 -12.94 19.59 -13.28
N ARG A 406 -12.63 19.46 -14.57
CA ARG A 406 -13.58 19.35 -15.69
C ARG A 406 -14.56 20.54 -15.80
N CYS A 407 -14.09 21.76 -15.58
CA CYS A 407 -14.89 22.98 -15.70
C CYS A 407 -15.11 23.45 -17.15
N PHE A 408 -14.44 22.83 -18.12
CA PHE A 408 -14.57 23.16 -19.54
C PHE A 408 -14.75 21.91 -20.40
N MET A 409 -15.38 22.10 -21.56
CA MET A 409 -15.56 21.10 -22.59
C MET A 409 -15.24 21.66 -23.97
N LEU A 410 -14.58 20.86 -24.80
CA LEU A 410 -14.40 21.15 -26.22
C LEU A 410 -15.52 20.50 -27.03
N LEU A 411 -16.08 21.26 -27.96
CA LEU A 411 -17.17 20.85 -28.83
C LEU A 411 -16.72 20.99 -30.29
N LYS A 412 -16.80 19.90 -31.06
CA LYS A 412 -16.62 19.97 -32.53
C LYS A 412 -17.88 20.58 -33.14
N VAL A 413 -17.70 21.49 -34.08
CA VAL A 413 -18.80 21.95 -34.93
C VAL A 413 -19.00 20.93 -36.05
N GLU A 414 -20.17 20.30 -36.11
CA GLU A 414 -20.51 19.33 -37.16
C GLU A 414 -21.16 20.03 -38.35
N SER A 415 -20.86 19.53 -39.54
CA SER A 415 -21.55 19.93 -40.76
C SER A 415 -22.82 19.09 -40.94
N ALA A 416 -23.85 19.64 -41.58
CA ALA A 416 -25.19 19.02 -41.68
C ALA A 416 -25.24 17.62 -42.36
N ASN A 417 -24.11 17.09 -42.86
CA ASN A 417 -24.03 15.84 -43.62
C ASN A 417 -23.19 14.72 -42.95
N GLU A 418 -22.66 14.92 -41.73
CA GLU A 418 -21.86 13.90 -41.04
C GLU A 418 -22.75 12.93 -40.24
N ASN A 419 -23.24 11.86 -40.88
CA ASN A 419 -24.00 10.78 -40.22
C ASN A 419 -23.07 9.72 -39.60
N ASP A 420 -22.44 10.01 -38.47
CA ASP A 420 -21.75 8.98 -37.67
C ASP A 420 -22.57 8.63 -36.42
N ALA A 421 -23.32 7.53 -36.54
CA ALA A 421 -24.18 6.99 -35.49
C ALA A 421 -23.38 6.28 -34.39
N HIS A 422 -22.63 7.02 -33.57
CA HIS A 422 -22.14 6.50 -32.28
C HIS A 422 -21.98 7.63 -31.25
N ASP A 423 -22.76 7.52 -30.17
CA ASP A 423 -22.75 8.34 -28.95
C ASP A 423 -22.62 9.85 -29.23
N SER A 424 -23.57 10.39 -29.99
CA SER A 424 -23.52 11.77 -30.50
C SER A 424 -23.75 12.82 -29.43
N GLY A 425 -24.10 12.47 -28.18
CA GLY A 425 -24.19 13.39 -27.04
C GLY A 425 -25.07 14.62 -27.24
N ILE A 426 -25.73 14.80 -28.38
CA ILE A 426 -26.51 15.97 -28.73
C ILE A 426 -27.65 15.45 -29.62
N GLU A 427 -28.80 15.20 -29.01
CA GLU A 427 -30.05 15.57 -29.65
C GLU A 427 -30.17 17.08 -29.41
N THR A 428 -29.54 17.91 -30.25
CA THR A 428 -30.03 19.27 -30.40
C THR A 428 -31.48 19.12 -30.79
N GLU A 429 -32.38 19.87 -30.15
CA GLU A 429 -33.74 20.03 -30.66
C GLU A 429 -33.64 20.22 -32.18
N LYS A 430 -34.21 19.29 -32.95
CA LYS A 430 -34.22 19.30 -34.42
C LYS A 430 -34.98 20.51 -35.01
N ASN A 431 -35.17 21.58 -34.24
CA ASN A 431 -36.15 22.63 -34.50
C ASN A 431 -35.53 23.99 -34.85
N ASP A 432 -34.20 24.16 -34.82
CA ASP A 432 -33.56 25.36 -35.35
C ASP A 432 -32.44 25.04 -36.34
N ALA A 433 -32.79 25.00 -37.63
CA ALA A 433 -31.87 24.77 -38.74
C ALA A 433 -30.85 25.91 -38.95
N SER A 434 -30.90 26.99 -38.16
CA SER A 434 -30.00 28.14 -38.28
C SER A 434 -28.71 28.05 -37.43
N LYS A 435 -28.63 27.10 -36.48
CA LYS A 435 -27.47 26.93 -35.60
C LYS A 435 -26.65 25.68 -35.92
N PRO A 436 -25.31 25.73 -35.81
CA PRO A 436 -24.45 24.58 -36.03
C PRO A 436 -24.69 23.49 -34.96
N THR A 437 -24.74 22.24 -35.39
CA THR A 437 -24.71 21.09 -34.48
C THR A 437 -23.35 21.04 -33.80
N LEU A 438 -23.34 20.97 -32.48
CA LEU A 438 -22.13 20.78 -31.70
C LEU A 438 -22.03 19.32 -31.27
N ARG A 439 -20.81 18.80 -31.13
CA ARG A 439 -20.57 17.45 -30.60
C ARG A 439 -19.47 17.48 -29.56
N ASN A 440 -19.74 16.84 -28.44
CA ASN A 440 -18.76 16.65 -27.38
C ASN A 440 -17.48 15.94 -27.88
N MET A 441 -16.33 16.53 -27.62
CA MET A 441 -15.05 15.92 -27.94
C MET A 441 -14.54 15.03 -26.80
N HIS A 442 -14.40 13.73 -27.10
CA HIS A 442 -13.87 12.73 -26.19
C HIS A 442 -12.67 12.02 -26.83
N VAL A 443 -11.66 11.68 -26.02
CA VAL A 443 -10.41 11.01 -26.45
C VAL A 443 -10.63 9.78 -27.36
N PRO A 444 -11.61 8.87 -27.11
CA PRO A 444 -11.85 7.74 -28.01
C PRO A 444 -12.25 8.14 -29.45
N HIS A 445 -12.83 9.31 -29.65
CA HIS A 445 -13.29 9.80 -30.95
C HIS A 445 -12.33 10.85 -31.54
N PHE A 446 -11.64 11.59 -30.67
CA PHE A 446 -10.67 12.62 -31.02
C PHE A 446 -9.37 12.36 -30.25
N PRO A 447 -8.57 11.36 -30.65
CA PRO A 447 -7.35 11.00 -29.92
C PRO A 447 -6.33 12.15 -29.88
N GLN A 448 -6.38 13.10 -30.83
CA GLN A 448 -5.53 14.29 -30.86
C GLN A 448 -5.71 15.19 -29.63
N MET A 449 -6.79 15.03 -28.86
CA MET A 449 -6.96 15.71 -27.57
C MET A 449 -5.85 15.36 -26.57
N SER A 450 -5.19 14.20 -26.71
CA SER A 450 -4.04 13.84 -25.88
C SER A 450 -2.81 14.72 -26.15
N LEU A 451 -2.79 15.53 -27.21
CA LEU A 451 -1.64 16.40 -27.53
C LEU A 451 -1.64 17.74 -26.78
N PHE A 452 -2.63 17.96 -25.92
CA PHE A 452 -2.78 19.20 -25.16
C PHE A 452 -2.52 18.95 -23.67
N LEU A 453 -1.47 19.56 -23.16
CA LEU A 453 -1.16 19.62 -21.73
C LEU A 453 -1.92 20.76 -21.08
N THR A 454 -2.23 20.61 -19.79
CA THR A 454 -2.85 21.67 -18.99
C THR A 454 -2.06 21.89 -17.71
N ASP A 455 -1.84 23.16 -17.37
CA ASP A 455 -1.29 23.59 -16.08
C ASP A 455 -2.23 24.63 -15.45
N LEU A 456 -2.29 24.64 -14.12
CA LEU A 456 -3.08 25.64 -13.37
C LEU A 456 -2.15 26.69 -12.79
N VAL A 457 -2.54 27.95 -12.93
CA VAL A 457 -1.95 29.09 -12.24
C VAL A 457 -3.00 29.60 -11.25
N LEU A 458 -2.71 29.39 -9.96
CA LEU A 458 -3.51 29.86 -8.84
C LEU A 458 -2.69 30.93 -8.10
N PRO A 459 -3.30 32.02 -7.63
CA PRO A 459 -2.61 33.02 -6.82
C PRO A 459 -2.18 32.44 -5.47
N ASP A 460 -1.02 32.86 -4.96
CA ASP A 460 -0.59 32.60 -3.59
C ASP A 460 -1.48 33.39 -2.59
N ASP A 461 -1.59 32.89 -1.35
CA ASP A 461 -2.39 33.52 -0.28
C ASP A 461 -1.93 34.98 -0.07
N GLY A 462 -2.67 35.95 -0.64
CA GLY A 462 -2.41 37.38 -0.51
C GLY A 462 -2.16 38.14 -1.82
N GLU A 463 -1.99 37.47 -2.96
CA GLU A 463 -1.77 38.13 -4.26
C GLU A 463 -3.04 38.17 -5.14
N GLN A 464 -3.35 39.32 -5.74
CA GLN A 464 -4.50 39.50 -6.65
C GLN A 464 -4.17 39.09 -8.10
N HIS A 465 -3.62 37.88 -8.30
CA HIS A 465 -3.41 37.36 -9.66
C HIS A 465 -4.65 36.62 -10.18
N GLU A 466 -4.90 36.76 -11.49
CA GLU A 466 -6.02 36.13 -12.18
C GLU A 466 -5.78 34.62 -12.32
N LYS A 467 -6.75 33.81 -11.86
CA LYS A 467 -6.70 32.34 -11.95
C LYS A 467 -6.84 31.90 -13.39
N LYS A 468 -5.91 31.08 -13.89
CA LYS A 468 -5.92 30.66 -15.30
C LYS A 468 -5.42 29.23 -15.51
N ILE A 469 -5.85 28.65 -16.62
CA ILE A 469 -5.34 27.40 -17.20
C ILE A 469 -4.35 27.79 -18.30
N ILE A 470 -3.15 27.22 -18.26
CA ILE A 470 -2.21 27.27 -19.37
C ILE A 470 -2.39 25.99 -20.19
N VAL A 471 -2.89 26.12 -21.41
CA VAL A 471 -3.04 25.00 -22.35
C VAL A 471 -1.85 25.01 -23.30
N THR A 472 -1.09 23.92 -23.35
CA THR A 472 0.06 23.78 -24.24
C THR A 472 -0.19 22.72 -25.29
N TYR A 473 -0.17 23.10 -26.57
CA TYR A 473 -0.31 22.16 -27.70
C TYR A 473 1.06 21.63 -28.16
N GLN A 474 1.15 20.32 -28.30
CA GLN A 474 2.34 19.61 -28.75
C GLN A 474 2.11 18.99 -30.13
N LYS A 475 2.70 19.58 -31.18
CA LYS A 475 2.58 19.04 -32.54
C LYS A 475 3.53 17.85 -32.76
N PRO A 476 3.04 16.65 -33.12
CA PRO A 476 3.90 15.51 -33.41
C PRO A 476 4.80 15.72 -34.65
N PRO A 477 6.02 15.15 -34.70
CA PRO A 477 6.67 14.42 -33.60
C PRO A 477 7.09 15.39 -32.49
N ILE A 478 6.84 15.00 -31.24
CA ILE A 478 7.18 15.79 -30.07
C ILE A 478 8.70 15.92 -29.98
N SER A 479 9.19 17.14 -29.85
CA SER A 479 10.62 17.44 -29.71
C SER A 479 10.79 18.60 -28.74
N GLU A 480 11.74 18.47 -27.82
CA GLU A 480 12.04 19.50 -26.80
C GLU A 480 12.50 20.83 -27.43
N ASN A 481 13.06 20.80 -28.63
CA ASN A 481 13.64 21.97 -29.30
C ASN A 481 12.65 22.76 -30.17
N LYS A 482 11.38 22.37 -30.23
CA LYS A 482 10.37 23.10 -31.01
C LYS A 482 9.57 24.06 -30.12
N PRO A 483 9.32 25.31 -30.57
CA PRO A 483 8.46 26.23 -29.84
C PRO A 483 7.05 25.64 -29.71
N ARG A 484 6.54 25.60 -28.47
CA ARG A 484 5.19 25.09 -28.16
C ARG A 484 4.19 26.25 -28.21
N ARG A 485 3.00 26.00 -28.77
CA ARG A 485 1.91 26.97 -28.69
C ARG A 485 1.23 26.87 -27.34
N THR A 486 1.01 28.00 -26.71
CA THR A 486 0.30 28.10 -25.45
C THR A 486 -0.93 28.99 -25.57
N LEU A 487 -1.93 28.74 -24.74
CA LEU A 487 -3.14 29.54 -24.61
C LEU A 487 -3.48 29.67 -23.12
N GLU A 488 -3.66 30.90 -22.66
CA GLU A 488 -4.16 31.17 -21.31
C GLU A 488 -5.68 31.25 -21.36
N VAL A 489 -6.36 30.42 -20.58
CA VAL A 489 -7.83 30.39 -20.43
C VAL A 489 -8.16 30.81 -19.00
N PRO A 490 -9.03 31.81 -18.77
CA PRO A 490 -9.45 32.16 -17.41
C PRO A 490 -10.16 30.98 -16.76
N LEU A 491 -9.82 30.66 -15.51
CA LEU A 491 -10.39 29.51 -14.80
C LEU A 491 -11.86 29.76 -14.41
N GLU A 492 -12.18 31.04 -14.17
CA GLU A 492 -13.49 31.56 -13.78
C GLU A 492 -13.84 32.73 -14.73
N PRO A 493 -14.26 32.45 -15.99
CA PRO A 493 -14.59 33.49 -16.96
C PRO A 493 -15.85 34.28 -16.55
N ASP A 494 -15.89 35.56 -16.90
CA ASP A 494 -17.13 36.35 -16.85
C ASP A 494 -18.16 35.77 -17.82
N LEU A 495 -19.36 35.50 -17.31
CA LEU A 495 -20.43 34.85 -18.05
C LEU A 495 -21.42 35.84 -18.66
N ASP A 496 -21.31 37.12 -18.32
CA ASP A 496 -22.25 38.14 -18.77
C ASP A 496 -22.22 38.28 -20.29
N GLY A 497 -23.37 38.05 -20.91
CA GLY A 497 -23.55 38.13 -22.37
C GLY A 497 -23.01 36.95 -23.18
N LEU A 498 -22.48 35.90 -22.55
CA LEU A 498 -22.00 34.71 -23.27
C LEU A 498 -23.15 33.84 -23.80
N GLU A 499 -22.96 33.24 -24.98
CA GLU A 499 -23.93 32.31 -25.56
C GLU A 499 -24.00 31.01 -24.73
N LYS A 500 -25.22 30.62 -24.36
CA LYS A 500 -25.50 29.34 -23.70
C LYS A 500 -25.62 28.23 -24.74
N THR A 501 -25.00 27.09 -24.47
CA THR A 501 -25.05 25.91 -25.32
C THR A 501 -25.36 24.65 -24.48
N PRO A 502 -26.23 23.75 -24.95
CA PRO A 502 -26.46 22.48 -24.27
C PRO A 502 -25.22 21.59 -24.38
N VAL A 503 -24.86 20.97 -23.26
CA VAL A 503 -23.79 19.97 -23.18
C VAL A 503 -24.38 18.73 -22.49
N MET A 504 -24.26 17.56 -23.09
CA MET A 504 -24.75 16.30 -22.50
C MET A 504 -23.60 15.48 -21.97
N MET A 505 -23.77 14.79 -20.85
CA MET A 505 -22.82 13.78 -20.40
C MET A 505 -23.58 12.52 -20.02
N HIS A 506 -23.38 11.42 -20.76
CA HIS A 506 -24.02 10.12 -20.50
C HIS A 506 -25.53 10.24 -20.23
N GLN A 507 -26.24 10.92 -21.13
CA GLN A 507 -27.70 11.19 -21.06
C GLN A 507 -28.15 12.14 -19.93
N SER A 508 -27.22 12.87 -19.31
CA SER A 508 -27.51 13.87 -18.27
C SER A 508 -27.14 15.27 -18.80
N PRO A 509 -28.12 16.13 -19.12
CA PRO A 509 -27.89 17.42 -19.76
C PRO A 509 -27.38 18.48 -18.77
N MET A 510 -26.62 19.44 -19.28
CA MET A 510 -26.22 20.65 -18.57
C MET A 510 -26.06 21.83 -19.54
N VAL A 511 -25.93 23.05 -18.99
CA VAL A 511 -25.66 24.26 -19.77
C VAL A 511 -24.18 24.60 -19.70
N GLY A 512 -23.57 24.80 -20.86
CA GLY A 512 -22.25 25.42 -21.01
C GLY A 512 -22.36 26.83 -21.58
N TYR A 513 -21.31 27.62 -21.41
CA TYR A 513 -21.17 29.00 -21.91
C TYR A 513 -20.02 29.07 -22.91
N VAL A 514 -20.26 29.59 -24.10
CA VAL A 514 -19.21 29.74 -25.12
C VAL A 514 -18.31 30.91 -24.74
N ILE A 515 -17.04 30.64 -24.39
CA ILE A 515 -16.17 31.62 -23.72
C ILE A 515 -15.59 32.68 -24.65
N GLY A 516 -15.51 32.40 -25.96
CA GLY A 516 -15.24 33.44 -26.94
C GLY A 516 -14.38 33.02 -28.13
N LYS A 517 -14.43 33.85 -29.17
CA LYS A 517 -13.81 33.57 -30.48
C LYS A 517 -12.31 33.30 -30.41
N LYS A 518 -11.57 34.02 -29.56
CA LYS A 518 -10.12 33.83 -29.34
C LYS A 518 -9.76 32.38 -29.03
N TYR A 519 -10.50 31.76 -28.12
CA TYR A 519 -10.23 30.38 -27.67
C TYR A 519 -10.66 29.38 -28.74
N ASN A 520 -11.83 29.59 -29.34
CA ASN A 520 -12.35 28.75 -30.42
C ASN A 520 -11.40 28.71 -31.62
N ASP A 521 -10.91 29.88 -32.07
CA ASP A 521 -9.97 29.99 -33.18
C ASP A 521 -8.67 29.23 -32.88
N TRP A 522 -8.12 29.37 -31.67
CA TRP A 522 -6.87 28.71 -31.27
C TRP A 522 -6.99 27.19 -31.27
N PHE A 523 -8.06 26.64 -30.67
CA PHE A 523 -8.30 25.20 -30.70
C PHE A 523 -8.58 24.71 -32.12
N SER A 524 -9.37 25.45 -32.88
CA SER A 524 -9.69 25.10 -34.27
C SER A 524 -8.44 24.99 -35.14
N GLU A 525 -7.49 25.91 -34.96
CA GLU A 525 -6.21 25.89 -35.67
C GLU A 525 -5.34 24.70 -35.26
N CYS A 526 -5.34 24.31 -33.98
CA CYS A 526 -4.59 23.16 -33.50
C CYS A 526 -5.19 21.83 -33.96
N PHE A 527 -6.52 21.71 -34.00
CA PHE A 527 -7.23 20.51 -34.44
C PHE A 527 -7.39 20.39 -35.96
N GLY A 528 -7.38 21.52 -36.69
CA GLY A 528 -7.60 21.58 -38.13
C GLY A 528 -9.07 21.53 -38.55
N PHE A 529 -10.00 21.68 -37.61
CA PHE A 529 -11.45 21.76 -37.84
C PHE A 529 -12.09 22.69 -36.81
N PRO A 530 -13.29 23.23 -37.05
CA PRO A 530 -13.88 24.21 -36.13
C PRO A 530 -14.26 23.58 -34.77
N VAL A 531 -13.78 24.20 -33.70
CA VAL A 531 -13.95 23.78 -32.30
C VAL A 531 -14.41 24.96 -31.45
N VAL A 532 -15.32 24.67 -30.52
CA VAL A 532 -15.85 25.61 -29.53
C VAL A 532 -15.39 25.19 -28.14
N LEU A 533 -14.86 26.14 -27.36
CA LEU A 533 -14.61 25.97 -25.93
C LEU A 533 -15.83 26.45 -25.14
N ALA A 534 -16.46 25.52 -24.43
CA ALA A 534 -17.57 25.81 -23.54
C ALA A 534 -17.13 25.69 -22.08
N TYR A 535 -17.44 26.69 -21.25
CA TYR A 535 -17.32 26.61 -19.82
C TYR A 535 -18.58 26.02 -19.21
N THR A 536 -18.40 24.93 -18.50
CA THR A 536 -19.46 24.26 -17.74
C THR A 536 -19.42 24.67 -16.27
N GLY A 537 -18.32 25.27 -15.80
CA GLY A 537 -18.14 25.73 -14.43
C GLY A 537 -18.42 24.64 -13.39
N LEU A 538 -19.07 25.04 -12.30
CA LEU A 538 -19.59 24.13 -11.27
C LEU A 538 -21.05 23.72 -11.54
N ASN A 539 -21.55 23.89 -12.78
CA ASN A 539 -22.93 23.56 -13.10
C ASN A 539 -23.18 22.07 -12.84
N ARG A 540 -24.35 21.81 -12.26
CA ARG A 540 -24.75 20.58 -11.60
C ARG A 540 -25.59 19.70 -12.53
N ARG A 541 -25.36 18.39 -12.54
CA ARG A 541 -26.13 17.39 -13.31
C ARG A 541 -26.44 16.15 -12.45
N ARG A 542 -27.49 15.41 -12.78
CA ARG A 542 -27.93 14.23 -12.00
C ARG A 542 -27.02 13.02 -12.18
N VAL A 543 -26.79 12.27 -11.10
CA VAL A 543 -26.29 10.88 -11.13
C VAL A 543 -27.41 9.96 -11.64
N LEU A 544 -27.13 9.10 -12.61
CA LEU A 544 -28.10 8.12 -13.13
C LEU A 544 -27.75 6.70 -12.64
N GLY A 545 -28.75 5.80 -12.64
CA GLY A 545 -28.58 4.39 -12.22
C GLY A 545 -28.41 4.18 -10.71
N SER A 546 -28.00 2.98 -10.31
CA SER A 546 -27.86 2.61 -8.89
C SER A 546 -26.52 3.01 -8.24
N MET A 547 -25.65 3.71 -8.97
CA MET A 547 -24.36 4.22 -8.45
C MET A 547 -24.51 5.42 -7.50
N ASN A 548 -25.70 6.00 -7.40
CA ASN A 548 -26.02 7.00 -6.37
C ASN A 548 -25.90 6.33 -4.97
N PRO A 549 -25.10 6.89 -4.04
CA PRO A 549 -24.87 6.31 -2.72
C PRO A 549 -26.15 6.12 -1.89
N ASN A 550 -27.18 6.95 -2.11
CA ASN A 550 -28.49 6.83 -1.44
C ASN A 550 -29.31 5.63 -1.94
N ILE A 551 -29.08 5.19 -3.18
CA ILE A 551 -29.71 4.00 -3.78
C ILE A 551 -28.90 2.74 -3.46
N ALA A 552 -27.56 2.82 -3.56
CA ALA A 552 -26.65 1.72 -3.22
C ALA A 552 -26.77 1.27 -1.74
N ARG A 553 -27.14 2.17 -0.83
CA ARG A 553 -27.45 1.84 0.58
C ARG A 553 -28.76 1.05 0.74
N LYS A 554 -29.79 1.32 -0.06
CA LYS A 554 -31.13 0.69 0.06
C LYS A 554 -31.19 -0.71 -0.53
N SER A 555 -30.31 -1.05 -1.48
CA SER A 555 -30.22 -2.38 -2.09
C SER A 555 -29.47 -3.42 -1.24
N GLY A 556 -28.91 -3.02 -0.09
CA GLY A 556 -28.18 -3.90 0.83
C GLY A 556 -29.04 -4.79 1.74
N ASP A 557 -30.37 -4.60 1.81
CA ASP A 557 -31.19 -5.16 2.90
C ASP A 557 -32.41 -6.02 2.49
N LYS A 558 -32.54 -6.46 1.22
CA LYS A 558 -33.55 -7.47 0.87
C LYS A 558 -33.02 -8.49 -0.14
N GLY A 559 -32.81 -9.71 0.34
CA GLY A 559 -32.76 -10.89 -0.52
C GLY A 559 -34.14 -11.19 -1.10
N GLY A 560 -34.20 -11.49 -2.40
CA GLY A 560 -35.40 -12.02 -3.03
C GLY A 560 -35.49 -11.66 -4.50
N TRP A 561 -35.39 -12.68 -5.36
CA TRP A 561 -35.90 -12.61 -6.72
C TRP A 561 -37.40 -12.19 -6.69
N LEU A 562 -37.84 -11.40 -7.68
CA LEU A 562 -39.18 -10.77 -7.79
C LEU A 562 -39.37 -9.43 -7.06
N SER A 563 -39.02 -8.34 -7.76
CA SER A 563 -40.00 -7.27 -8.02
C SER A 563 -39.62 -6.55 -9.32
N THR A 564 -40.39 -6.85 -10.36
CA THR A 564 -40.37 -6.21 -11.67
C THR A 564 -41.39 -5.06 -11.65
N LEU A 565 -41.05 -3.94 -12.29
CA LEU A 565 -41.97 -2.89 -12.81
C LEU A 565 -42.83 -2.11 -11.79
N THR A 566 -42.32 -0.97 -11.31
CA THR A 566 -43.05 0.29 -11.06
C THR A 566 -42.02 1.42 -10.82
N GLY A 567 -42.04 2.59 -11.45
CA GLY A 567 -42.93 3.10 -12.48
C GLY A 567 -42.24 4.21 -13.28
N TYR A 568 -42.36 4.12 -14.60
CA TYR A 568 -42.35 5.28 -15.50
C TYR A 568 -43.80 5.76 -15.62
N VAL A 569 -44.13 6.87 -14.96
CA VAL A 569 -45.28 7.71 -15.33
C VAL A 569 -44.88 9.17 -15.09
N PRO A 570 -44.93 10.06 -16.10
CA PRO A 570 -44.69 11.48 -15.90
C PRO A 570 -45.97 12.10 -15.32
N LEU A 571 -45.93 12.55 -14.06
CA LEU A 571 -47.03 13.33 -13.50
C LEU A 571 -46.67 14.81 -13.52
N LEU A 572 -47.26 15.51 -14.49
CA LEU A 572 -47.39 16.96 -14.52
C LEU A 572 -48.04 17.47 -13.23
N GLY A 573 -47.37 18.39 -12.54
CA GLY A 573 -47.98 19.34 -11.61
C GLY A 573 -48.34 18.83 -10.21
N ALA A 574 -47.39 18.92 -9.28
CA ALA A 574 -47.66 19.23 -7.86
C ALA A 574 -46.37 19.73 -7.21
N GLY A 575 -46.45 20.90 -6.59
CA GLY A 575 -45.31 21.67 -6.10
C GLY A 575 -44.52 21.03 -4.95
N ALA A 576 -43.25 21.43 -4.91
CA ALA A 576 -42.41 21.57 -3.72
C ALA A 576 -42.57 20.50 -2.63
N THR A 577 -41.86 19.38 -2.77
CA THR A 577 -41.27 18.58 -1.67
C THR A 577 -40.58 17.32 -2.23
N GLN A 578 -39.51 17.48 -3.01
CA GLN A 578 -38.69 16.33 -3.43
C GLN A 578 -37.22 16.68 -3.77
N GLU A 579 -36.67 17.75 -3.19
CA GLU A 579 -35.30 18.21 -3.52
C GLU A 579 -34.19 17.61 -2.62
N GLN A 580 -34.50 16.78 -1.62
CA GLN A 580 -33.52 16.38 -0.59
C GLN A 580 -32.72 15.08 -0.82
N ASP A 581 -33.00 14.28 -1.87
CA ASP A 581 -32.42 12.93 -2.01
C ASP A 581 -31.61 12.66 -3.31
N GLU A 582 -31.49 13.63 -4.23
CA GLU A 582 -30.76 13.43 -5.50
C GLU A 582 -29.26 13.78 -5.34
N GLU A 583 -28.37 12.82 -5.60
CA GLU A 583 -26.92 13.07 -5.69
C GLU A 583 -26.60 13.79 -7.02
N ILE A 584 -25.71 14.78 -6.96
CA ILE A 584 -25.44 15.72 -8.05
C ILE A 584 -23.95 15.76 -8.40
N LEU A 585 -23.63 15.61 -9.69
CA LEU A 585 -22.29 15.69 -10.26
C LEU A 585 -22.02 17.06 -10.90
N THR A 586 -20.74 17.41 -11.00
CA THR A 586 -20.23 18.35 -12.01
C THR A 586 -20.03 17.60 -13.35
N PHE A 587 -19.22 18.11 -14.26
CA PHE A 587 -19.01 17.49 -15.59
C PHE A 587 -18.12 16.23 -15.59
N ALA A 588 -17.98 15.56 -14.44
CA ALA A 588 -17.38 14.24 -14.32
C ALA A 588 -18.20 13.18 -15.08
N ASP A 589 -17.63 11.98 -15.35
CA ASP A 589 -18.30 10.93 -16.14
C ASP A 589 -19.43 10.21 -15.39
N CYS A 590 -19.14 9.50 -14.30
CA CYS A 590 -20.17 8.77 -13.54
C CYS A 590 -20.15 9.06 -12.04
N ALA A 591 -19.08 9.66 -11.51
CA ALA A 591 -18.90 9.98 -10.10
C ALA A 591 -17.94 11.17 -9.91
N SER A 592 -18.02 11.81 -8.74
CA SER A 592 -17.21 12.98 -8.37
C SER A 592 -15.71 12.70 -8.33
N TYR A 593 -15.33 11.47 -8.00
CA TYR A 593 -13.94 11.03 -7.90
C TYR A 593 -13.73 9.75 -8.71
N LEU A 594 -12.58 9.66 -9.36
CA LEU A 594 -12.04 8.40 -9.86
C LEU A 594 -10.75 8.06 -9.11
N VAL A 595 -10.79 6.99 -8.34
CA VAL A 595 -9.67 6.47 -7.55
C VAL A 595 -9.03 5.30 -8.28
N VAL A 596 -7.70 5.26 -8.33
CA VAL A 596 -6.94 4.13 -8.87
C VAL A 596 -5.83 3.71 -7.90
N ASN A 597 -5.49 2.43 -7.97
CA ASN A 597 -4.41 1.81 -7.22
C ASN A 597 -3.14 1.75 -8.10
N GLU A 598 -2.02 2.27 -7.61
CA GLU A 598 -0.74 2.24 -8.32
C GLU A 598 -0.26 0.81 -8.58
N GLU A 599 -0.48 -0.13 -7.66
CA GLU A 599 -0.10 -1.54 -7.83
C GLU A 599 -0.86 -2.19 -8.99
N SER A 600 -2.12 -1.80 -9.21
CA SER A 600 -2.88 -2.23 -10.39
C SER A 600 -2.31 -1.67 -11.69
N VAL A 601 -1.80 -0.43 -11.69
CA VAL A 601 -1.12 0.15 -12.87
C VAL A 601 0.15 -0.64 -13.17
N LYS A 602 0.94 -0.96 -12.14
CA LYS A 602 2.16 -1.78 -12.25
C LYS A 602 1.85 -3.18 -12.77
N ASP A 603 0.80 -3.84 -12.28
CA ASP A 603 0.37 -5.15 -12.79
C ASP A 603 -0.02 -5.09 -14.28
N VAL A 604 -0.74 -4.06 -14.72
CA VAL A 604 -1.05 -3.89 -16.15
C VAL A 604 0.23 -3.73 -16.98
N GLY A 605 1.17 -2.91 -16.50
CA GLY A 605 2.47 -2.70 -17.14
C GLY A 605 3.30 -3.98 -17.26
N SER A 606 3.34 -4.80 -16.20
CA SER A 606 4.10 -6.06 -16.16
C SER A 606 3.67 -7.09 -17.22
N ARG A 607 2.47 -6.94 -17.78
CA ARG A 607 1.90 -7.89 -18.74
C ARG A 607 2.37 -7.64 -20.17
N PHE A 608 3.11 -6.57 -20.46
CA PHE A 608 3.64 -6.27 -21.79
C PHE A 608 5.00 -6.93 -22.05
N GLN A 609 5.21 -7.44 -23.28
CA GLN A 609 6.28 -8.42 -23.59
C GLN A 609 7.69 -7.84 -23.50
N SER A 610 7.83 -6.53 -23.73
CA SER A 610 9.12 -5.85 -23.72
C SER A 610 9.70 -5.64 -22.31
N GLY A 611 8.93 -5.88 -21.23
CA GLY A 611 9.33 -5.43 -19.89
C GLY A 611 9.54 -3.90 -19.79
N GLN A 612 9.19 -3.16 -20.85
CA GLN A 612 9.37 -1.72 -21.05
C GLN A 612 8.04 -0.98 -21.27
N GLY A 613 6.90 -1.68 -21.20
CA GLY A 613 5.58 -1.06 -21.32
C GLY A 613 5.26 -0.16 -20.13
N LYS A 614 5.77 1.08 -20.15
CA LYS A 614 5.43 2.12 -19.18
C LYS A 614 3.97 2.52 -19.41
N VAL A 615 3.04 1.79 -18.78
CA VAL A 615 1.62 2.15 -18.79
C VAL A 615 1.44 3.36 -17.90
N GLU A 616 1.32 4.53 -18.51
CA GLU A 616 1.12 5.77 -17.75
C GLU A 616 -0.25 5.79 -17.08
N VAL A 617 -0.26 6.06 -15.77
CA VAL A 617 -1.48 6.11 -14.96
C VAL A 617 -2.51 7.13 -15.48
N THR A 618 -2.03 8.20 -16.12
CA THR A 618 -2.83 9.28 -16.72
C THR A 618 -3.76 8.78 -17.83
N ARG A 619 -3.45 7.65 -18.49
CA ARG A 619 -4.33 7.00 -19.47
C ARG A 619 -5.64 6.55 -18.83
N PHE A 620 -5.62 6.17 -17.54
CA PHE A 620 -6.82 5.84 -16.76
C PHE A 620 -7.57 7.05 -16.22
N ARG A 621 -7.07 8.27 -16.48
CA ARG A 621 -7.68 9.55 -16.12
C ARG A 621 -8.17 9.68 -14.65
N PRO A 622 -7.42 9.18 -13.64
CA PRO A 622 -7.86 9.26 -12.24
C PRO A 622 -7.82 10.68 -11.71
N ASN A 623 -8.60 10.97 -10.67
CA ASN A 623 -8.44 12.15 -9.82
C ASN A 623 -7.47 11.86 -8.66
N VAL A 624 -7.55 10.66 -8.09
CA VAL A 624 -6.79 10.23 -6.92
C VAL A 624 -6.04 8.94 -7.25
N VAL A 625 -4.72 8.94 -7.10
CA VAL A 625 -3.88 7.74 -7.17
C VAL A 625 -3.44 7.39 -5.75
N ILE A 626 -3.76 6.16 -5.35
CA ILE A 626 -3.34 5.57 -4.08
C ILE A 626 -2.21 4.58 -4.38
N GLY A 627 -1.10 4.67 -3.68
CA GLY A 627 -0.12 3.59 -3.64
C GLY A 627 0.20 3.20 -2.20
N GLY A 628 1.10 2.23 -2.06
CA GLY A 628 1.26 1.47 -0.81
C GLY A 628 0.16 0.43 -0.54
N ALA A 629 -0.71 0.17 -1.52
CA ALA A 629 -1.68 -0.93 -1.51
C ALA A 629 -0.98 -2.30 -1.37
N GLU A 630 -1.62 -3.26 -0.70
CA GLU A 630 -1.01 -4.59 -0.44
C GLU A 630 -0.81 -5.40 -1.73
N SER A 631 -1.71 -5.23 -2.70
CA SER A 631 -1.67 -5.97 -3.96
C SER A 631 -2.41 -5.24 -5.08
N ALA A 632 -2.15 -5.65 -6.32
CA ALA A 632 -2.95 -5.21 -7.46
C ALA A 632 -4.40 -5.70 -7.35
N TRP A 633 -5.32 -4.90 -7.88
CA TRP A 633 -6.76 -5.17 -8.03
C TRP A 633 -7.59 -5.17 -6.76
N GLU A 634 -6.99 -4.92 -5.60
CA GLU A 634 -7.74 -4.89 -4.36
C GLU A 634 -8.74 -3.73 -4.28
N GLU A 635 -8.53 -2.68 -5.08
CA GLU A 635 -9.43 -1.54 -5.17
C GLU A 635 -10.83 -1.94 -5.65
N ASP A 636 -10.97 -3.04 -6.39
CA ASP A 636 -12.25 -3.64 -6.78
C ASP A 636 -13.20 -3.85 -5.57
N PHE A 637 -12.62 -3.95 -4.37
CA PHE A 637 -13.31 -4.25 -3.13
C PHE A 637 -13.31 -3.09 -2.14
N TRP A 638 -12.58 -1.99 -2.34
CA TRP A 638 -12.59 -0.86 -1.40
C TRP A 638 -13.92 -0.13 -1.42
N SER A 639 -14.74 -0.17 -0.37
CA SER A 639 -16.07 0.48 -0.34
C SER A 639 -16.06 1.87 0.27
N GLU A 640 -15.11 2.16 1.16
CA GLU A 640 -14.96 3.46 1.80
C GLU A 640 -13.47 3.74 2.01
N LEU A 641 -13.01 4.95 1.69
CA LEU A 641 -11.67 5.46 1.94
C LEU A 641 -11.75 6.67 2.88
N SER A 642 -10.84 6.74 3.84
CA SER A 642 -10.61 7.88 4.72
C SER A 642 -9.34 8.59 4.25
N LEU A 643 -9.44 9.85 3.83
CA LEU A 643 -8.30 10.66 3.39
C LEU A 643 -8.00 11.69 4.48
N ALA A 644 -6.81 11.64 5.05
CA ALA A 644 -6.36 12.65 6.01
C ALA A 644 -6.31 14.04 5.37
N THR A 645 -6.70 15.07 6.13
CA THR A 645 -6.68 16.47 5.69
C THR A 645 -5.44 17.18 6.20
N GLU A 646 -5.07 18.27 5.53
CA GLU A 646 -3.86 19.05 5.88
C GLU A 646 -3.90 19.66 7.30
N ASP A 647 -5.08 20.04 7.77
CA ASP A 647 -5.30 20.70 9.06
C ASP A 647 -5.58 19.72 10.22
N ASN A 648 -5.58 18.41 9.96
CA ASN A 648 -5.95 17.35 10.91
C ASN A 648 -7.32 17.58 11.58
N SER A 649 -8.21 18.35 10.99
CA SER A 649 -9.48 18.71 11.62
C SER A 649 -10.51 17.57 11.53
N GLN A 650 -10.59 16.89 10.37
CA GLN A 650 -11.45 15.74 10.14
C GLN A 650 -11.12 15.04 8.80
N ASP A 651 -10.93 13.72 8.81
CA ASP A 651 -10.72 12.94 7.58
C ASP A 651 -11.90 13.06 6.58
N VAL A 652 -11.55 13.15 5.30
CA VAL A 652 -12.51 13.09 4.19
C VAL A 652 -12.86 11.65 3.89
N GLN A 653 -14.15 11.30 4.01
CA GLN A 653 -14.63 9.96 3.65
C GLN A 653 -15.10 9.93 2.18
N LEU A 654 -14.52 9.05 1.37
CA LEU A 654 -14.97 8.73 0.02
C LEU A 654 -15.68 7.37 0.01
N ILE A 655 -16.97 7.36 -0.32
CA ILE A 655 -17.75 6.15 -0.60
C ILE A 655 -17.48 5.70 -2.03
N LEU A 656 -16.92 4.51 -2.21
CA LEU A 656 -16.62 3.94 -3.52
C LEU A 656 -17.75 3.01 -3.98
N THR A 657 -18.61 3.50 -4.87
CA THR A 657 -19.89 2.86 -5.19
C THR A 657 -19.84 1.89 -6.37
N SER A 658 -18.83 2.01 -7.25
CA SER A 658 -18.77 1.15 -8.43
C SER A 658 -17.36 1.02 -9.03
N ASN A 659 -17.13 -0.06 -9.78
CA ASN A 659 -15.93 -0.21 -10.60
C ASN A 659 -16.04 0.65 -11.86
N CYS A 660 -14.95 1.30 -12.25
CA CYS A 660 -14.94 2.12 -13.44
C CYS A 660 -14.80 1.26 -14.70
N VAL A 661 -15.90 1.16 -15.46
CA VAL A 661 -15.92 0.56 -16.79
C VAL A 661 -15.02 1.37 -17.71
N ARG A 662 -14.09 0.69 -18.38
CA ARG A 662 -13.11 1.31 -19.26
C ARG A 662 -13.55 1.24 -20.71
N CYS A 663 -13.08 2.20 -21.50
CA CYS A 663 -13.29 2.28 -22.93
C CYS A 663 -11.95 2.29 -23.68
N ARG A 664 -12.02 2.34 -25.01
CA ARG A 664 -10.84 2.29 -25.87
C ARG A 664 -9.90 3.49 -25.74
N SER A 665 -10.29 4.58 -25.05
CA SER A 665 -9.38 5.71 -24.77
C SER A 665 -8.05 5.27 -24.16
N LEU A 666 -8.05 4.16 -23.41
CA LEU A 666 -6.83 3.62 -22.83
C LEU A 666 -5.79 3.28 -23.88
N ASP A 667 -6.13 3.05 -25.15
CA ASP A 667 -5.22 2.67 -26.24
C ASP A 667 -4.63 3.88 -27.00
N VAL A 668 -4.98 5.11 -26.61
CA VAL A 668 -4.45 6.32 -27.26
C VAL A 668 -3.01 6.55 -26.82
N ASP A 669 -2.15 6.82 -27.81
CA ASP A 669 -0.77 7.23 -27.68
C ASP A 669 -0.71 8.76 -27.49
N PHE A 670 -0.12 9.20 -26.39
CA PHE A 670 -0.04 10.62 -26.04
C PHE A 670 1.06 11.34 -26.81
N GLU A 671 1.99 10.61 -27.44
CA GLU A 671 3.03 11.21 -28.28
C GLU A 671 2.53 11.49 -29.70
N THR A 672 1.65 10.64 -30.22
CA THR A 672 1.17 10.75 -31.60
C THR A 672 -0.21 11.37 -31.71
N GLY A 673 -1.03 11.36 -30.65
CA GLY A 673 -2.42 11.79 -30.72
C GLY A 673 -3.30 10.84 -31.55
N ASP A 674 -2.93 9.56 -31.59
CA ASP A 674 -3.61 8.49 -32.34
C ASP A 674 -3.64 7.21 -31.50
N PHE A 675 -4.39 6.20 -31.91
CA PHE A 675 -4.38 4.89 -31.26
C PHE A 675 -3.05 4.17 -31.49
N HIS A 676 -2.52 3.53 -30.45
CA HIS A 676 -1.36 2.64 -30.59
C HIS A 676 -1.65 1.55 -31.61
N LYS A 677 -0.70 1.33 -32.52
CA LYS A 677 -0.79 0.34 -33.60
C LYS A 677 -0.14 -1.00 -33.23
N THR A 678 0.69 -1.03 -32.19
CA THR A 678 1.45 -2.20 -31.73
C THR A 678 0.82 -2.80 -30.48
N GLU A 679 0.94 -4.13 -30.31
CA GLU A 679 0.32 -4.82 -29.16
C GLU A 679 0.83 -4.33 -27.79
N ASP A 680 2.05 -3.79 -27.74
CA ASP A 680 2.66 -3.28 -26.51
C ASP A 680 2.05 -1.97 -26.00
N GLY A 681 1.24 -1.29 -26.83
CA GLY A 681 0.51 -0.07 -26.43
C GLY A 681 -0.99 -0.27 -26.21
N ILE A 682 -1.57 -1.44 -26.52
CA ILE A 682 -3.04 -1.64 -26.52
C ILE A 682 -3.53 -2.15 -25.16
N VAL A 683 -3.61 -1.24 -24.19
CA VAL A 683 -4.03 -1.49 -22.79
C VAL A 683 -5.46 -2.03 -22.69
N TYR A 684 -6.42 -1.45 -23.41
CA TYR A 684 -7.81 -1.87 -23.40
C TYR A 684 -7.98 -3.33 -23.84
N LYS A 685 -7.31 -3.74 -24.92
CA LYS A 685 -7.30 -5.14 -25.39
C LYS A 685 -6.66 -6.07 -24.36
N LYS A 686 -5.61 -5.62 -23.67
CA LYS A 686 -4.95 -6.37 -22.60
C LYS A 686 -5.92 -6.62 -21.44
N LEU A 687 -6.55 -5.57 -20.93
CA LEU A 687 -7.52 -5.64 -19.83
C LEU A 687 -8.72 -6.51 -20.19
N ASN A 688 -9.22 -6.45 -21.42
CA ASN A 688 -10.34 -7.30 -21.87
C ASN A 688 -10.11 -8.80 -21.66
N LYS A 689 -8.85 -9.25 -21.66
CA LYS A 689 -8.52 -10.67 -21.47
C LYS A 689 -8.79 -11.16 -20.05
N TYR A 690 -8.70 -10.29 -19.03
CA TYR A 690 -8.73 -10.72 -17.62
C TYR A 690 -9.52 -9.81 -16.67
N ARG A 691 -9.98 -8.64 -17.12
CA ARG A 691 -10.66 -7.61 -16.31
C ARG A 691 -12.13 -7.39 -16.65
N ARG A 692 -12.74 -8.28 -17.44
CA ARG A 692 -14.21 -8.37 -17.62
C ARG A 692 -14.84 -9.09 -16.41
N VAL A 693 -14.65 -8.50 -15.23
CA VAL A 693 -14.98 -9.11 -13.93
C VAL A 693 -16.26 -8.53 -13.30
N ASP A 694 -16.78 -7.44 -13.86
CA ASP A 694 -18.03 -6.81 -13.42
C ASP A 694 -19.23 -7.45 -14.11
N ARG A 695 -20.23 -7.85 -13.32
CA ARG A 695 -21.41 -8.56 -13.84
C ARG A 695 -22.37 -7.65 -14.61
N GLY A 696 -22.33 -6.35 -14.35
CA GLY A 696 -23.13 -5.34 -15.04
C GLY A 696 -22.54 -4.97 -16.40
N ALA A 697 -21.22 -5.00 -16.52
CA ALA A 697 -20.49 -4.67 -17.74
C ALA A 697 -19.75 -5.88 -18.35
N LYS A 698 -20.47 -6.98 -18.62
CA LYS A 698 -19.90 -8.29 -19.01
C LYS A 698 -18.90 -8.26 -20.18
N TYR A 699 -19.03 -7.30 -21.08
CA TYR A 699 -18.23 -7.20 -22.31
C TYR A 699 -17.14 -6.13 -22.26
N LYS A 700 -17.06 -5.35 -21.17
CA LYS A 700 -16.08 -4.26 -21.02
C LYS A 700 -15.20 -4.52 -19.79
N PRO A 701 -13.89 -4.22 -19.86
CA PRO A 701 -13.03 -4.36 -18.70
C PRO A 701 -13.28 -3.24 -17.69
N VAL A 702 -12.94 -3.49 -16.42
CA VAL A 702 -12.97 -2.47 -15.36
C VAL A 702 -11.59 -2.23 -14.75
N PHE A 703 -11.32 -0.98 -14.36
CA PHE A 703 -10.09 -0.56 -13.68
C PHE A 703 -10.37 0.67 -12.82
N GLY A 704 -9.99 0.68 -11.54
CA GLY A 704 -10.27 1.81 -10.64
C GLY A 704 -11.72 1.89 -10.16
N ARG A 705 -11.97 2.80 -9.22
CA ARG A 705 -13.21 2.94 -8.46
C ARG A 705 -13.82 4.33 -8.59
N TYR A 706 -15.11 4.37 -8.85
CA TYR A 706 -15.92 5.59 -8.75
C TYR A 706 -16.23 5.89 -7.29
N GLY A 707 -15.97 7.13 -6.87
CA GLY A 707 -16.10 7.61 -5.50
C GLY A 707 -16.95 8.87 -5.37
N PHE A 708 -17.64 8.97 -4.24
CA PHE A 708 -18.44 10.12 -3.81
C PHE A 708 -18.02 10.51 -2.40
N MET A 709 -17.92 11.81 -2.10
CA MET A 709 -17.68 12.22 -0.72
C MET A 709 -18.94 11.96 0.11
N LYS A 710 -18.76 11.41 1.31
CA LYS A 710 -19.86 11.03 2.21
C LYS A 710 -20.54 12.23 2.84
N ASP A 711 -19.75 13.20 3.28
CA ASP A 711 -20.19 14.35 4.06
C ASP A 711 -19.97 15.65 3.25
N GLU A 712 -20.74 16.70 3.54
CA GLU A 712 -20.58 18.02 2.90
C GLU A 712 -19.42 18.81 3.51
N VAL A 713 -18.21 18.30 3.34
CA VAL A 713 -16.97 18.91 3.81
C VAL A 713 -16.21 19.53 2.64
N VAL A 714 -15.64 20.72 2.86
CA VAL A 714 -14.61 21.29 2.00
C VAL A 714 -13.30 21.15 2.74
N ALA A 715 -12.37 20.39 2.20
CA ALA A 715 -11.09 20.11 2.85
C ALA A 715 -9.93 20.22 1.88
N ARG A 716 -8.74 20.53 2.40
CA ARG A 716 -7.49 20.43 1.64
C ARG A 716 -6.86 19.07 1.88
N VAL A 717 -6.54 18.38 0.79
CA VAL A 717 -5.75 17.14 0.80
C VAL A 717 -4.47 17.36 0.02
N ARG A 718 -3.37 16.76 0.49
CA ARG A 718 -2.02 16.94 -0.03
C ARG A 718 -1.43 15.59 -0.40
N VAL A 719 -0.72 15.54 -1.53
CA VAL A 719 0.14 14.40 -1.88
C VAL A 719 1.11 14.19 -0.73
N GLY A 720 1.07 13.04 -0.08
CA GLY A 720 1.66 12.91 1.25
C GLY A 720 0.71 12.39 2.31
N ASN A 721 -0.57 12.77 2.24
CA ASN A 721 -1.53 12.46 3.29
C ASN A 721 -1.84 10.96 3.36
N ALA A 722 -2.03 10.45 4.57
CA ALA A 722 -2.42 9.07 4.78
C ALA A 722 -3.80 8.79 4.16
N VAL A 723 -3.95 7.62 3.56
CA VAL A 723 -5.24 7.13 3.07
C VAL A 723 -5.51 5.76 3.69
N THR A 724 -6.64 5.64 4.38
CA THR A 724 -7.06 4.39 5.03
C THR A 724 -8.24 3.79 4.27
N VAL A 725 -8.17 2.50 3.93
CA VAL A 725 -9.34 1.76 3.43
C VAL A 725 -10.25 1.40 4.60
N SER A 726 -11.22 2.26 4.91
CA SER A 726 -12.07 2.13 6.09
C SER A 726 -13.16 1.05 5.93
N LYS A 727 -13.55 0.69 4.69
CA LYS A 727 -14.45 -0.46 4.43
C LYS A 727 -14.10 -1.21 3.16
N ARG A 728 -14.36 -2.51 3.16
CA ARG A 728 -14.27 -3.39 1.97
C ARG A 728 -15.56 -4.17 1.72
N ALA A 729 -15.92 -4.34 0.44
CA ALA A 729 -16.99 -5.20 -0.02
C ALA A 729 -16.53 -6.65 -0.15
N GLU A 730 -17.41 -7.61 0.13
CA GLU A 730 -17.14 -9.04 -0.04
C GLU A 730 -17.20 -9.50 -1.50
N LYS A 731 -17.91 -8.74 -2.33
CA LYS A 731 -18.11 -9.01 -3.74
C LYS A 731 -17.85 -7.73 -4.50
N ARG A 732 -17.42 -7.87 -5.76
CA ARG A 732 -17.37 -6.74 -6.68
C ARG A 732 -18.75 -6.11 -6.79
N THR A 733 -18.76 -4.78 -6.88
CA THR A 733 -19.95 -4.03 -7.25
C THR A 733 -20.46 -4.46 -8.63
N VAL A 734 -21.72 -4.17 -8.91
CA VAL A 734 -22.32 -4.39 -10.23
C VAL A 734 -22.51 -3.02 -10.85
N PHE A 735 -21.80 -2.75 -11.96
CA PHE A 735 -21.95 -1.49 -12.67
C PHE A 735 -23.36 -1.37 -13.27
N ASP A 736 -24.01 -0.23 -13.05
CA ASP A 736 -25.37 0.01 -13.50
C ASP A 736 -25.56 1.52 -13.79
N TRP A 737 -25.37 1.89 -15.05
CA TRP A 737 -25.67 3.23 -15.58
C TRP A 737 -26.49 3.08 -16.88
N PRO A 738 -27.63 3.76 -17.03
CA PRO A 738 -28.45 3.69 -18.23
C PRO A 738 -27.67 4.07 -19.49
N GLY A 739 -27.61 3.16 -20.46
CA GLY A 739 -26.98 3.41 -21.77
C GLY A 739 -25.47 3.17 -21.87
N LEU A 740 -24.79 2.68 -20.82
CA LEU A 740 -23.33 2.42 -20.81
C LEU A 740 -22.91 0.96 -20.65
#